data_AF-A0A126Z5N1-F1
#
_entry.id   AF-A0A126Z5N1-F1
#
_cell.length_a   1.000
_cell.length_b   1.000
_cell.length_c   1.000
_cell.angle_alpha   90.00
_cell.angle_beta   90.00
_cell.angle_gamma   90.00
#
_symmetry.space_group_name_H-M   'P 1'
#
loop_
_entity.id
_entity.type
_entity.pdbx_description
1 polymer ?
#
loop_
_entity_poly.entity_id
_entity_poly.type
_entity_poly.pdbx_seq_one_letter_code
_entity_poly.pdbx_strand_id
1 'polypeptide(L)'
;MQPRVTAILVAPGGATTLDRTLDGLSRQTRPPEQLVVVDTGGAGSAAGRLTLSGAAQLTSAPGATTLGLAVTHALRVMGPGAQGADADDEWLWILGDDNAPEDVALQELMATVEVNPSVAVAGPKLMRWDEPRVIAEFGETMTRFGASLALVSGELDQAQHDVQADVLGVAAGGMLVRRSVWTALGGFDPGLPHIDASLDFSTRARLAGHRVVLVPSARVLSQGNPEDFGRKPGGHARRSRLRRGAQLHRRLVYSPSWALPFHWLSLVPLAIIRSVWHLLAKNPGAVVGEFRTALGTAFGRSHVGPARIALGRSKKLGWGAVDPLRADWARIRERRVSERDALLATAEDAAVAKAGFISSGGLWVFLFAVVVGVVAFFPLLGSPAVTGGGLLPVSTTLGALWHAVGYGWHEIGTGFVGPSDPFAGIVAVLGSITFWSPSTAIVIFFFVALPVSALGAWLAARRITERSWVPSVAALVYAVSPPVLSGLQTGHLGAVVAHAALPFLVLAMVSSARSWSAGATASILFAVVASATPSLIPALVIGWLGAIATRPRGTHRMLAIPLPAIALFAPLAVAQIGRGTWWAIFADPGVPTRSAAASPLQLALGSPETGLNGWTSLVAGSGSPARPWRSSSCSRCCPSASWRPARSSCPPAAGPSRASRSPSSATSPPSPARTC
;
A
#
# COMPACT_ATOMS: atom_id res chain seq x y z
N MET A 1 -24.79 -36.09 -40.51
CA MET A 1 -25.69 -34.92 -40.51
C MET A 1 -24.84 -33.69 -40.21
N GLN A 2 -25.28 -32.48 -40.54
CA GLN A 2 -24.53 -31.29 -40.11
C GLN A 2 -24.84 -31.03 -38.63
N PRO A 3 -23.82 -30.84 -37.78
CA PRO A 3 -24.02 -30.56 -36.37
C PRO A 3 -24.74 -29.22 -36.18
N ARG A 4 -25.78 -29.21 -35.35
CA ARG A 4 -26.63 -28.06 -35.06
C ARG A 4 -26.06 -27.28 -33.89
N VAL A 5 -25.98 -25.97 -34.03
CA VAL A 5 -25.47 -25.02 -33.05
C VAL A 5 -26.59 -24.12 -32.53
N THR A 6 -26.74 -24.08 -31.21
CA THR A 6 -27.54 -23.05 -30.55
C THR A 6 -26.64 -22.03 -29.87
N ALA A 7 -26.71 -20.78 -30.30
CA ALA A 7 -26.09 -19.67 -29.60
C ALA A 7 -26.93 -19.26 -28.38
N ILE A 8 -26.34 -19.22 -27.19
CA ILE A 8 -26.97 -18.76 -25.96
C ILE A 8 -26.29 -17.45 -25.56
N LEU A 9 -27.01 -16.34 -25.73
CA LEU A 9 -26.55 -15.01 -25.38
C LEU A 9 -27.16 -14.55 -24.06
N VAL A 10 -26.34 -14.32 -23.05
CA VAL A 10 -26.81 -13.90 -21.71
C VAL A 10 -26.59 -12.40 -21.54
N ALA A 11 -27.67 -11.66 -21.33
CA ALA A 11 -27.65 -10.21 -21.24
C ALA A 11 -28.14 -9.70 -19.87
N PRO A 12 -27.26 -9.07 -19.06
CA PRO A 12 -27.65 -8.45 -17.80
C PRO A 12 -28.41 -7.13 -18.02
N GLY A 13 -29.17 -6.70 -17.01
CA GLY A 13 -30.06 -5.53 -17.14
C GLY A 13 -29.42 -4.19 -17.47
N GLY A 14 -28.10 -4.08 -17.27
CA GLY A 14 -27.30 -2.89 -17.59
C GLY A 14 -26.36 -3.09 -18.78
N ALA A 15 -26.63 -4.08 -19.64
CA ALA A 15 -25.85 -4.35 -20.85
C ALA A 15 -25.86 -3.12 -21.77
N THR A 16 -24.75 -2.38 -21.80
CA THR A 16 -24.59 -1.20 -22.68
C THR A 16 -24.01 -1.58 -24.03
N THR A 17 -23.65 -2.84 -24.19
CA THR A 17 -22.72 -3.29 -25.22
C THR A 17 -23.23 -4.49 -26.01
N LEU A 18 -24.48 -4.88 -25.70
CA LEU A 18 -25.23 -5.94 -26.34
C LEU A 18 -25.34 -5.76 -27.86
N ASP A 19 -25.50 -4.52 -28.33
CA ASP A 19 -25.64 -4.20 -29.76
C ASP A 19 -24.44 -4.68 -30.57
N ARG A 20 -23.22 -4.48 -30.05
CA ARG A 20 -21.98 -4.91 -30.70
C ARG A 20 -21.87 -6.43 -30.76
N THR A 21 -22.35 -7.12 -29.74
CA THR A 21 -22.39 -8.58 -29.69
C THR A 21 -23.42 -9.16 -30.68
N LEU A 22 -24.60 -8.55 -30.77
CA LEU A 22 -25.62 -8.93 -31.75
C LEU A 22 -25.17 -8.67 -33.19
N ASP A 23 -24.46 -7.56 -33.44
CA ASP A 23 -23.86 -7.27 -34.74
C ASP A 23 -22.76 -8.28 -35.12
N GLY A 24 -21.92 -8.70 -34.17
CA GLY A 24 -20.95 -9.78 -34.42
C GLY A 24 -21.63 -11.12 -34.75
N LEU A 25 -22.76 -11.43 -34.10
CA LEU A 25 -23.55 -12.63 -34.37
C LEU A 25 -24.23 -12.61 -35.73
N SER A 26 -24.73 -11.45 -36.18
CA SER A 26 -25.41 -11.34 -37.48
C SER A 26 -24.44 -11.45 -38.67
N ARG A 27 -23.16 -11.11 -38.46
CA ARG A 27 -22.09 -11.17 -39.47
C ARG A 27 -21.38 -12.51 -39.57
N GLN A 28 -21.81 -13.53 -38.82
CA GLN A 28 -21.18 -14.86 -38.88
C GLN A 28 -21.33 -15.48 -40.28
N THR A 29 -20.22 -15.94 -40.86
CA THR A 29 -20.22 -16.66 -42.15
C THR A 29 -21.01 -17.97 -42.07
N ARG A 30 -20.96 -18.63 -40.92
CA ARG A 30 -21.85 -19.73 -40.54
C ARG A 30 -22.80 -19.22 -39.44
N PRO A 31 -24.07 -18.92 -39.73
CA PRO A 31 -25.01 -18.47 -38.70
C PRO A 31 -25.38 -19.65 -37.78
N PRO A 32 -25.60 -19.41 -36.46
CA PRO A 32 -26.16 -20.44 -35.59
C PRO A 32 -27.60 -20.75 -36.01
N GLU A 33 -28.00 -22.02 -35.93
CA GLU A 33 -29.34 -22.48 -36.32
C GLU A 33 -30.44 -21.95 -35.39
N GLN A 34 -30.08 -21.67 -34.13
CA GLN A 34 -30.97 -21.05 -33.16
C GLN A 34 -30.19 -20.07 -32.28
N LEU A 35 -30.81 -18.94 -31.95
CA LEU A 35 -30.29 -17.96 -30.99
C LEU A 35 -31.26 -17.84 -29.81
N VAL A 36 -30.77 -18.06 -28.59
CA VAL A 36 -31.55 -17.86 -27.36
C VAL A 36 -30.92 -16.72 -26.57
N VAL A 37 -31.63 -15.60 -26.48
CA VAL A 37 -31.23 -14.44 -25.69
C VAL A 37 -31.89 -14.53 -24.31
N VAL A 38 -31.08 -14.59 -23.26
CA VAL A 38 -31.53 -14.65 -21.86
C VAL A 38 -31.34 -13.29 -21.21
N ASP A 39 -32.43 -12.58 -21.01
CA ASP A 39 -32.44 -11.33 -20.25
C ASP A 39 -32.46 -11.62 -18.74
N THR A 40 -31.38 -11.27 -18.04
CA THR A 40 -31.32 -11.37 -16.56
C THR A 40 -31.61 -10.04 -15.86
N GLY A 41 -31.98 -9.00 -16.61
CA GLY A 41 -32.31 -7.67 -16.12
C GLY A 41 -33.78 -7.41 -15.85
N GLY A 42 -34.66 -8.20 -16.47
CA GLY A 42 -36.11 -8.02 -16.44
C GLY A 42 -36.60 -7.05 -17.52
N ALA A 43 -37.92 -6.93 -17.66
CA ALA A 43 -38.60 -6.25 -18.78
C ALA A 43 -38.18 -4.80 -19.07
N GLY A 44 -37.59 -4.09 -18.09
CA GLY A 44 -37.08 -2.74 -18.26
C GLY A 44 -35.68 -2.64 -18.88
N SER A 45 -34.97 -3.76 -19.07
CA SER A 45 -33.58 -3.81 -19.55
C SER A 45 -33.45 -3.55 -21.06
N ALA A 46 -32.23 -3.28 -21.54
CA ALA A 46 -31.94 -3.18 -22.97
C ALA A 46 -32.30 -4.47 -23.72
N ALA A 47 -31.97 -5.63 -23.15
CA ALA A 47 -32.31 -6.93 -23.71
C ALA A 47 -33.82 -7.21 -23.72
N GLY A 48 -34.54 -6.79 -22.68
CA GLY A 48 -35.99 -6.95 -22.56
C GLY A 48 -36.80 -6.13 -23.58
N ARG A 49 -36.16 -5.16 -24.26
CA ARG A 49 -36.77 -4.33 -25.31
C ARG A 49 -36.40 -4.78 -26.72
N LEU A 50 -35.63 -5.86 -26.87
CA LEU A 50 -35.24 -6.37 -28.17
C LEU A 50 -36.43 -7.01 -28.89
N THR A 51 -36.62 -6.62 -30.15
CA THR A 51 -37.51 -7.32 -31.07
C THR A 51 -36.65 -8.22 -31.95
N LEU A 52 -36.65 -9.52 -31.63
CA LEU A 52 -35.92 -10.53 -32.40
C LEU A 52 -36.80 -11.09 -33.53
N SER A 53 -36.19 -11.44 -34.65
CA SER A 53 -36.85 -12.05 -35.82
C SER A 53 -36.18 -13.39 -36.19
N GLY A 54 -36.90 -14.23 -36.95
CA GLY A 54 -36.38 -15.53 -37.40
C GLY A 54 -36.28 -16.57 -36.28
N ALA A 55 -35.19 -17.34 -36.27
CA ALA A 55 -34.94 -18.42 -35.29
C ALA A 55 -34.38 -17.93 -33.94
N ALA A 56 -34.54 -16.64 -33.64
CA ALA A 56 -34.07 -16.03 -32.41
C ALA A 56 -35.22 -15.91 -31.39
N GLN A 57 -34.97 -16.38 -30.17
CA GLN A 57 -35.94 -16.37 -29.06
C GLN A 57 -35.40 -15.55 -27.89
N LEU A 58 -36.22 -14.64 -27.36
CA LEU A 58 -35.95 -13.90 -26.13
C LEU A 58 -36.66 -14.58 -24.95
N THR A 59 -35.94 -14.81 -23.86
CA THR A 59 -36.51 -15.28 -22.59
C THR A 59 -36.04 -14.43 -21.43
N SER A 60 -36.93 -14.12 -20.48
CA SER A 60 -36.59 -13.34 -19.29
C SER A 60 -36.38 -14.25 -18.09
N ALA A 61 -35.26 -14.04 -17.38
CA ALA A 61 -34.83 -14.80 -16.22
C ALA A 61 -34.18 -13.86 -15.18
N PRO A 62 -34.93 -12.91 -14.57
CA PRO A 62 -34.37 -11.94 -13.64
C PRO A 62 -33.74 -12.57 -12.37
N GLY A 63 -34.13 -13.81 -12.03
CA GLY A 63 -33.52 -14.57 -10.93
C GLY A 63 -32.18 -15.24 -11.27
N ALA A 64 -31.77 -15.27 -12.55
CA ALA A 64 -30.53 -15.88 -12.99
C ALA A 64 -29.34 -14.95 -12.74
N THR A 65 -28.76 -15.04 -11.54
CA THR A 65 -27.66 -14.16 -11.09
C THR A 65 -26.27 -14.62 -11.55
N THR A 66 -26.16 -15.70 -12.33
CA THR A 66 -24.89 -16.23 -12.85
C THR A 66 -25.06 -16.72 -14.28
N LEU A 67 -23.97 -16.78 -15.04
CA LEU A 67 -23.99 -17.33 -16.41
C LEU A 67 -24.55 -18.75 -16.42
N GLY A 68 -24.13 -19.61 -15.48
CA GLY A 68 -24.61 -20.99 -15.38
C GLY A 68 -26.11 -21.11 -15.16
N LEU A 69 -26.69 -20.25 -14.31
CA LEU A 69 -28.15 -20.23 -14.10
C LEU A 69 -28.89 -19.75 -15.34
N ALA A 70 -28.34 -18.77 -16.07
CA ALA A 70 -28.92 -18.27 -17.30
C ALA A 70 -28.90 -19.32 -18.42
N VAL A 71 -27.78 -20.02 -18.61
CA VAL A 71 -27.68 -21.14 -19.57
C VAL A 71 -28.63 -22.29 -19.18
N THR A 72 -28.72 -22.62 -17.89
CA THR A 72 -29.67 -23.63 -17.39
C THR A 72 -31.13 -23.23 -17.61
N HIS A 73 -31.43 -21.92 -17.57
CA HIS A 73 -32.75 -21.40 -17.92
C HIS A 73 -33.01 -21.51 -19.42
N ALA A 74 -32.07 -21.09 -20.27
CA ALA A 74 -32.17 -21.24 -21.73
C ALA A 74 -32.46 -22.69 -22.14
N LEU A 75 -31.72 -23.65 -21.59
CA LEU A 75 -31.92 -25.08 -21.89
C LEU A 75 -33.28 -25.61 -21.44
N ARG A 76 -33.87 -25.08 -20.36
CA ARG A 76 -35.23 -25.44 -19.95
C ARG A 76 -36.27 -24.92 -20.92
N VAL A 77 -36.06 -23.71 -21.47
CA VAL A 77 -36.95 -23.10 -22.46
C VAL A 77 -36.88 -23.82 -23.81
N MET A 78 -35.67 -24.23 -24.23
CA MET A 78 -35.45 -25.00 -25.46
C MET A 78 -36.05 -26.42 -25.39
N GLY A 79 -36.38 -26.92 -24.20
CA GLY A 79 -36.84 -28.30 -24.00
C GLY A 79 -35.71 -29.33 -24.04
N PRO A 80 -36.04 -30.64 -24.00
CA PRO A 80 -35.05 -31.70 -24.10
C PRO A 80 -34.37 -31.66 -25.48
N GLY A 81 -33.05 -31.86 -25.51
CA GLY A 81 -32.30 -31.99 -26.77
C GLY A 81 -32.55 -33.34 -27.45
N ALA A 82 -31.96 -33.51 -28.63
CA ALA A 82 -31.94 -34.78 -29.33
C ALA A 82 -31.42 -35.93 -28.43
N GLN A 83 -31.96 -37.12 -28.66
CA GLN A 83 -31.62 -38.34 -27.92
C GLN A 83 -30.95 -39.35 -28.85
N GLY A 84 -30.20 -40.30 -28.29
CA GLY A 84 -29.50 -41.31 -29.08
C GLY A 84 -28.31 -40.73 -29.85
N ALA A 85 -28.10 -41.19 -31.09
CA ALA A 85 -26.95 -40.79 -31.91
C ALA A 85 -26.95 -39.29 -32.26
N ASP A 86 -28.13 -38.68 -32.43
CA ASP A 86 -28.28 -37.26 -32.78
C ASP A 86 -27.89 -36.32 -31.62
N ALA A 87 -27.78 -36.83 -30.39
CA ALA A 87 -27.36 -36.05 -29.23
C ALA A 87 -25.90 -35.58 -29.33
N ASP A 88 -25.07 -36.28 -30.11
CA ASP A 88 -23.67 -35.91 -30.32
C ASP A 88 -23.48 -34.78 -31.34
N ASP A 89 -24.52 -34.49 -32.14
CA ASP A 89 -24.52 -33.46 -33.17
C ASP A 89 -25.08 -32.11 -32.67
N GLU A 90 -25.48 -31.99 -31.39
CA GLU A 90 -25.96 -30.73 -30.80
C GLU A 90 -24.87 -29.98 -30.01
N TRP A 91 -24.64 -28.72 -30.37
CA TRP A 91 -23.65 -27.85 -29.76
C TRP A 91 -24.28 -26.57 -29.20
N LEU A 92 -23.74 -26.10 -28.09
CA LEU A 92 -24.11 -24.85 -27.43
C LEU A 92 -22.95 -23.87 -27.56
N TRP A 93 -23.21 -22.68 -28.08
CA TRP A 93 -22.23 -21.61 -28.15
C TRP A 93 -22.59 -20.53 -27.13
N ILE A 94 -21.77 -20.39 -26.09
CA ILE A 94 -22.09 -19.57 -24.92
C ILE A 94 -21.44 -18.19 -25.06
N LEU A 95 -22.25 -17.14 -25.01
CA LEU A 95 -21.84 -15.74 -25.14
C LEU A 95 -22.46 -14.89 -24.03
N GLY A 96 -21.70 -13.98 -23.45
CA GLY A 96 -22.21 -12.85 -22.67
C GLY A 96 -22.45 -11.62 -23.55
N ASP A 97 -23.17 -10.62 -23.03
CA ASP A 97 -23.42 -9.34 -23.69
C ASP A 97 -22.15 -8.59 -24.11
N ASP A 98 -21.03 -8.86 -23.43
CA ASP A 98 -19.73 -8.26 -23.67
C ASP A 98 -18.83 -9.06 -24.62
N ASN A 99 -19.36 -10.02 -25.37
CA ASN A 99 -18.57 -10.90 -26.26
C ASN A 99 -19.04 -10.79 -27.71
N ALA A 100 -18.37 -9.95 -28.50
CA ALA A 100 -18.66 -9.76 -29.91
C ALA A 100 -17.76 -10.68 -30.78
N PRO A 101 -18.29 -11.77 -31.37
CA PRO A 101 -17.50 -12.66 -32.20
C PRO A 101 -17.09 -11.99 -33.52
N GLU A 102 -15.91 -12.32 -34.04
CA GLU A 102 -15.51 -11.96 -35.42
C GLU A 102 -16.23 -12.84 -36.45
N ASP A 103 -16.33 -12.37 -37.69
CA ASP A 103 -17.18 -12.92 -38.77
C ASP A 103 -16.99 -14.43 -39.02
N VAL A 104 -15.79 -14.98 -38.81
CA VAL A 104 -15.49 -16.42 -39.04
C VAL A 104 -15.45 -17.27 -37.76
N ALA A 105 -15.72 -16.69 -36.59
CA ALA A 105 -15.47 -17.34 -35.31
C ALA A 105 -16.22 -18.68 -35.15
N LEU A 106 -17.52 -18.71 -35.46
CA LEU A 106 -18.30 -19.95 -35.33
C LEU A 106 -17.88 -20.99 -36.37
N GLN A 107 -17.56 -20.57 -37.59
CA GLN A 107 -17.08 -21.47 -38.65
C GLN A 107 -15.80 -22.19 -38.22
N GLU A 108 -14.82 -21.47 -37.68
CA GLU A 108 -13.54 -22.04 -37.23
C GLU A 108 -13.68 -22.97 -36.02
N LEU A 109 -14.55 -22.60 -35.05
CA LEU A 109 -14.88 -23.47 -33.92
C LEU A 109 -15.50 -24.79 -34.40
N MET A 110 -16.47 -24.71 -35.31
CA MET A 110 -17.14 -25.89 -35.86
C MET A 110 -16.20 -26.76 -36.69
N ALA A 111 -15.38 -26.16 -37.55
CA ALA A 111 -14.38 -26.88 -38.34
C ALA A 111 -13.43 -27.72 -37.46
N THR A 112 -13.05 -27.20 -36.29
CA THR A 112 -12.18 -27.92 -35.36
C THR A 112 -12.87 -29.13 -34.71
N VAL A 113 -14.13 -28.98 -34.28
CA VAL A 113 -14.85 -30.06 -33.57
C VAL A 113 -15.40 -31.12 -34.52
N GLU A 114 -15.73 -30.76 -35.76
CA GLU A 114 -16.16 -31.70 -36.80
C GLU A 114 -15.04 -32.69 -37.19
N VAL A 115 -13.78 -32.21 -37.23
CA VAL A 115 -12.61 -33.05 -37.51
C VAL A 115 -12.20 -33.91 -36.29
N ASN A 116 -12.58 -33.50 -35.07
CA ASN A 116 -12.16 -34.15 -33.84
C ASN A 116 -13.35 -34.58 -32.96
N PRO A 117 -13.96 -35.76 -33.21
CA PRO A 117 -15.11 -36.25 -32.45
C PRO A 117 -14.87 -36.45 -30.93
N SER A 118 -13.61 -36.51 -30.51
CA SER A 118 -13.20 -36.62 -29.10
C SER A 118 -13.28 -35.30 -28.32
N VAL A 119 -13.39 -34.17 -29.03
CA VAL A 119 -13.52 -32.84 -28.45
C VAL A 119 -14.96 -32.63 -28.01
N ALA A 120 -15.14 -32.20 -26.77
CA ALA A 120 -16.44 -31.79 -26.24
C ALA A 120 -16.54 -30.29 -25.96
N VAL A 121 -15.39 -29.62 -25.81
CA VAL A 121 -15.32 -28.18 -25.52
C VAL A 121 -14.23 -27.56 -26.38
N ALA A 122 -14.58 -26.49 -27.09
CA ALA A 122 -13.66 -25.67 -27.87
C ALA A 122 -13.76 -24.20 -27.41
N GLY A 123 -12.61 -23.55 -27.24
CA GLY A 123 -12.51 -22.16 -26.80
C GLY A 123 -11.84 -21.25 -27.83
N PRO A 124 -12.42 -20.08 -28.13
CA PRO A 124 -11.80 -19.09 -29.01
C PRO A 124 -10.72 -18.29 -28.29
N LYS A 125 -9.95 -17.51 -29.06
CA LYS A 125 -9.05 -16.46 -28.59
C LYS A 125 -9.88 -15.22 -28.21
N LEU A 126 -9.86 -14.82 -26.94
CA LEU A 126 -10.53 -13.61 -26.50
C LEU A 126 -9.62 -12.41 -26.68
N MET A 127 -10.11 -11.39 -27.37
CA MET A 127 -9.39 -10.18 -27.76
C MET A 127 -9.98 -8.97 -27.02
N ARG A 128 -9.19 -7.96 -26.64
CA ARG A 128 -9.72 -6.78 -25.94
C ARG A 128 -10.50 -5.87 -26.89
N TRP A 129 -11.62 -5.30 -26.43
CA TRP A 129 -12.42 -4.37 -27.25
C TRP A 129 -11.70 -3.09 -27.67
N ASP A 130 -11.00 -2.48 -26.72
CA ASP A 130 -10.28 -1.22 -26.95
C ASP A 130 -9.02 -1.44 -27.78
N GLU A 131 -8.45 -2.65 -27.69
CA GLU A 131 -7.20 -3.04 -28.34
C GLU A 131 -7.39 -4.41 -29.02
N PRO A 132 -8.03 -4.47 -30.21
CA PRO A 132 -8.39 -5.74 -30.87
C PRO A 132 -7.22 -6.66 -31.26
N ARG A 133 -5.99 -6.15 -31.16
CA ARG A 133 -4.76 -6.93 -31.38
C ARG A 133 -4.16 -7.50 -30.09
N VAL A 134 -4.73 -7.19 -28.93
CA VAL A 134 -4.26 -7.68 -27.63
C VAL A 134 -5.18 -8.78 -27.14
N ILE A 135 -4.57 -9.92 -26.79
CA ILE A 135 -5.25 -11.08 -26.23
C ILE A 135 -5.72 -10.73 -24.81
N ALA A 136 -7.02 -10.72 -24.58
CA ALA A 136 -7.60 -10.63 -23.26
C ALA A 136 -7.31 -11.92 -22.47
N GLU A 137 -7.63 -13.07 -23.07
CA GLU A 137 -7.38 -14.39 -22.51
C GLU A 137 -7.39 -15.47 -23.60
N PHE A 138 -6.48 -16.42 -23.50
CA PHE A 138 -6.49 -17.60 -24.36
C PHE A 138 -6.07 -18.84 -23.56
N GLY A 139 -7.09 -19.59 -23.12
CA GLY A 139 -6.96 -20.81 -22.33
C GLY A 139 -6.69 -20.60 -20.84
N GLU A 140 -7.10 -21.60 -20.07
CA GLU A 140 -7.01 -21.61 -18.61
C GLU A 140 -6.33 -22.91 -18.14
N THR A 141 -5.62 -22.82 -17.03
CA THR A 141 -5.03 -23.95 -16.31
C THR A 141 -5.09 -23.71 -14.80
N MET A 142 -4.64 -24.68 -14.02
CA MET A 142 -4.49 -24.54 -12.59
C MET A 142 -3.17 -25.15 -12.10
N THR A 143 -2.61 -24.56 -11.06
CA THR A 143 -1.46 -25.10 -10.35
C THR A 143 -1.79 -26.42 -9.64
N ARG A 144 -0.76 -27.16 -9.24
CA ARG A 144 -0.91 -28.35 -8.38
C ARG A 144 -1.67 -28.09 -7.07
N PHE A 145 -1.61 -26.87 -6.55
CA PHE A 145 -2.32 -26.42 -5.35
C PHE A 145 -3.69 -25.77 -5.64
N GLY A 146 -4.18 -25.87 -6.88
CA GLY A 146 -5.53 -25.45 -7.28
C GLY A 146 -5.70 -23.98 -7.60
N ALA A 147 -4.66 -23.13 -7.51
CA ALA A 147 -4.76 -21.74 -7.99
C ALA A 147 -4.97 -21.72 -9.51
N SER A 148 -5.99 -21.03 -10.00
CA SER A 148 -6.26 -20.85 -11.44
C SER A 148 -5.27 -19.92 -12.10
N LEU A 149 -5.08 -20.07 -13.40
CA LEU A 149 -4.11 -19.34 -14.20
C LEU A 149 -4.59 -19.25 -15.64
N ALA A 150 -4.66 -18.05 -16.21
CA ALA A 150 -4.78 -17.91 -17.66
C ALA A 150 -3.45 -18.30 -18.32
N LEU A 151 -3.51 -19.12 -19.38
CA LEU A 151 -2.33 -19.58 -20.13
C LEU A 151 -1.67 -18.43 -20.88
N VAL A 152 -2.47 -17.58 -21.53
CA VAL A 152 -2.03 -16.37 -22.24
C VAL A 152 -3.01 -15.24 -21.90
N SER A 153 -2.50 -14.05 -21.57
CA SER A 153 -3.32 -12.87 -21.26
C SER A 153 -2.47 -11.59 -21.28
N GLY A 154 -3.01 -10.52 -21.86
CA GLY A 154 -2.41 -9.20 -21.89
C GLY A 154 -1.27 -9.02 -22.89
N GLU A 155 -1.15 -9.91 -23.87
CA GLU A 155 -0.08 -9.92 -24.88
C GLU A 155 -0.62 -9.58 -26.27
N LEU A 156 0.23 -8.99 -27.12
CA LEU A 156 -0.09 -8.72 -28.53
C LEU A 156 -0.16 -10.04 -29.32
N ASP A 157 -1.19 -10.19 -30.15
CA ASP A 157 -1.38 -11.33 -31.04
C ASP A 157 -0.51 -11.19 -32.29
N GLN A 158 0.63 -11.86 -32.28
CA GLN A 158 1.64 -11.94 -33.36
C GLN A 158 1.67 -13.34 -33.99
N ALA A 159 0.54 -14.08 -33.92
CA ALA A 159 0.43 -15.48 -34.34
C ALA A 159 1.31 -16.47 -33.55
N GLN A 160 1.92 -16.04 -32.44
CA GLN A 160 2.79 -16.90 -31.62
C GLN A 160 2.05 -18.04 -30.91
N HIS A 161 0.72 -18.01 -30.92
CA HIS A 161 -0.15 -19.02 -30.30
C HIS A 161 -1.09 -19.70 -31.30
N ASP A 162 -0.77 -19.66 -32.59
CA ASP A 162 -1.62 -20.20 -33.67
C ASP A 162 -1.46 -21.71 -33.89
N VAL A 163 -1.23 -22.45 -32.80
CA VAL A 163 -1.18 -23.91 -32.79
C VAL A 163 -2.37 -24.41 -31.99
N GLN A 164 -3.15 -25.34 -32.57
CA GLN A 164 -4.22 -26.00 -31.84
C GLN A 164 -3.63 -26.81 -30.68
N ALA A 165 -4.08 -26.50 -29.46
CA ALA A 165 -3.53 -27.08 -28.24
C ALA A 165 -4.63 -27.64 -27.34
N ASP A 166 -4.36 -28.82 -26.80
CA ASP A 166 -5.12 -29.41 -25.71
C ASP A 166 -4.84 -28.63 -24.42
N VAL A 167 -5.89 -28.14 -23.77
CA VAL A 167 -5.78 -27.37 -22.53
C VAL A 167 -6.66 -27.93 -21.43
N LEU A 168 -6.43 -27.46 -20.21
CA LEU A 168 -7.23 -27.83 -19.06
C LEU A 168 -8.61 -27.16 -19.08
N GLY A 169 -8.64 -25.87 -19.40
CA GLY A 169 -9.88 -25.10 -19.53
C GLY A 169 -9.80 -24.01 -20.57
N VAL A 170 -10.97 -23.51 -20.93
CA VAL A 170 -11.15 -22.38 -21.85
C VAL A 170 -12.05 -21.36 -21.19
N ALA A 171 -11.91 -20.09 -21.54
CA ALA A 171 -12.81 -19.06 -21.05
C ALA A 171 -14.26 -19.36 -21.44
N ALA A 172 -15.20 -18.98 -20.57
CA ALA A 172 -16.63 -19.15 -20.85
C ALA A 172 -17.13 -18.26 -22.00
N GLY A 173 -16.53 -17.08 -22.18
CA GLY A 173 -16.87 -16.18 -23.28
C GLY A 173 -16.53 -16.83 -24.63
N GLY A 174 -17.54 -17.12 -25.44
CA GLY A 174 -17.38 -17.75 -26.74
C GLY A 174 -17.15 -19.27 -26.70
N MET A 175 -17.30 -19.92 -25.54
CA MET A 175 -17.13 -21.37 -25.39
C MET A 175 -18.15 -22.12 -26.27
N LEU A 176 -17.66 -23.04 -27.10
CA LEU A 176 -18.48 -24.00 -27.82
C LEU A 176 -18.43 -25.36 -27.10
N VAL A 177 -19.58 -25.88 -26.70
CA VAL A 177 -19.69 -27.10 -25.89
C VAL A 177 -20.76 -28.05 -26.42
N ARG A 178 -20.45 -29.35 -26.46
CA ARG A 178 -21.42 -30.36 -26.85
C ARG A 178 -22.55 -30.46 -25.82
N ARG A 179 -23.80 -30.38 -26.25
CA ARG A 179 -24.97 -30.35 -25.36
C ARG A 179 -25.07 -31.60 -24.50
N SER A 180 -24.80 -32.78 -25.05
CA SER A 180 -24.82 -34.06 -24.32
C SER A 180 -23.83 -34.07 -23.14
N VAL A 181 -22.65 -33.48 -23.33
CA VAL A 181 -21.63 -33.35 -22.27
C VAL A 181 -22.04 -32.29 -21.26
N TRP A 182 -22.59 -31.15 -21.70
CA TRP A 182 -23.12 -30.13 -20.81
C TRP A 182 -24.19 -30.67 -19.86
N THR A 183 -25.16 -31.43 -20.38
CA THR A 183 -26.25 -32.02 -19.59
C THR A 183 -25.74 -33.13 -18.68
N ALA A 184 -24.87 -34.02 -19.18
CA ALA A 184 -24.29 -35.11 -18.38
C ALA A 184 -23.45 -34.60 -17.19
N LEU A 185 -22.76 -33.47 -17.36
CA LEU A 185 -21.95 -32.86 -16.30
C LEU A 185 -22.75 -31.94 -15.37
N GLY A 186 -24.01 -31.62 -15.71
CA GLY A 186 -24.85 -30.71 -14.92
C GLY A 186 -24.47 -29.23 -15.05
N GLY A 187 -23.87 -28.81 -16.17
CA GLY A 187 -23.48 -27.42 -16.44
C GLY A 187 -22.41 -26.87 -15.49
N PHE A 188 -22.40 -25.54 -15.31
CA PHE A 188 -21.49 -24.86 -14.37
C PHE A 188 -21.85 -25.12 -12.91
N ASP A 189 -20.84 -25.24 -12.05
CA ASP A 189 -21.01 -25.43 -10.60
C ASP A 189 -21.62 -24.16 -9.96
N PRO A 190 -22.80 -24.24 -9.30
CA PRO A 190 -23.38 -23.12 -8.56
C PRO A 190 -22.48 -22.56 -7.45
N GLY A 191 -21.53 -23.34 -6.94
CA GLY A 191 -20.50 -22.90 -5.98
C GLY A 191 -19.45 -21.96 -6.58
N LEU A 192 -19.39 -21.84 -7.91
CA LEU A 192 -18.47 -20.99 -8.66
C LEU A 192 -19.26 -19.97 -9.52
N PRO A 193 -19.91 -18.97 -8.89
CA PRO A 193 -20.84 -18.08 -9.60
C PRO A 193 -20.18 -17.04 -10.53
N HIS A 194 -18.88 -16.83 -10.42
CA HIS A 194 -18.16 -15.75 -11.10
C HIS A 194 -16.83 -16.25 -11.71
N ILE A 195 -15.91 -16.67 -10.84
CA ILE A 195 -14.54 -17.03 -11.22
C ILE A 195 -14.39 -18.56 -11.24
N ASP A 196 -13.57 -19.06 -12.18
CA ASP A 196 -13.25 -20.47 -12.39
C ASP A 196 -14.43 -21.38 -12.78
N ALA A 197 -15.61 -20.85 -13.13
CA ALA A 197 -16.77 -21.67 -13.51
C ALA A 197 -16.49 -22.50 -14.78
N SER A 198 -15.91 -21.85 -15.79
CA SER A 198 -15.41 -22.44 -17.03
C SER A 198 -14.28 -23.44 -16.80
N LEU A 199 -13.30 -23.06 -15.98
CA LEU A 199 -12.18 -23.93 -15.59
C LEU A 199 -12.66 -25.22 -14.95
N ASP A 200 -13.59 -25.12 -14.00
CA ASP A 200 -14.15 -26.27 -13.30
C ASP A 200 -14.91 -27.19 -14.26
N PHE A 201 -15.80 -26.63 -15.09
CA PHE A 201 -16.54 -27.42 -16.08
C PHE A 201 -15.61 -28.12 -17.06
N SER A 202 -14.60 -27.42 -17.59
CA SER A 202 -13.61 -28.01 -18.50
C SER A 202 -12.77 -29.10 -17.82
N THR A 203 -12.42 -28.90 -16.55
CA THR A 203 -11.73 -29.92 -15.73
C THR A 203 -12.62 -31.15 -15.53
N ARG A 204 -13.93 -30.96 -15.28
CA ARG A 204 -14.90 -32.06 -15.19
C ARG A 204 -15.07 -32.80 -16.52
N ALA A 205 -15.10 -32.07 -17.64
CA ALA A 205 -15.15 -32.66 -18.98
C ALA A 205 -13.91 -33.52 -19.26
N ARG A 206 -12.71 -33.03 -18.91
CA ARG A 206 -11.46 -33.80 -18.97
C ARG A 206 -11.51 -35.05 -18.09
N LEU A 207 -11.97 -34.93 -16.86
CA LEU A 207 -12.12 -36.06 -15.93
C LEU A 207 -13.21 -37.06 -16.37
N ALA A 208 -14.18 -36.64 -17.18
CA ALA A 208 -15.17 -37.50 -17.80
C ALA A 208 -14.65 -38.20 -19.08
N GLY A 209 -13.44 -37.87 -19.55
CA GLY A 209 -12.79 -38.49 -20.70
C GLY A 209 -12.87 -37.70 -22.00
N HIS A 210 -13.36 -36.48 -21.99
CA HIS A 210 -13.46 -35.64 -23.18
C HIS A 210 -12.25 -34.71 -23.35
N ARG A 211 -11.97 -34.29 -24.59
CA ARG A 211 -10.93 -33.29 -24.89
C ARG A 211 -11.49 -31.88 -24.87
N VAL A 212 -10.62 -30.94 -24.46
CA VAL A 212 -10.88 -29.51 -24.37
C VAL A 212 -9.77 -28.79 -25.14
N VAL A 213 -10.12 -28.08 -26.21
CA VAL A 213 -9.15 -27.53 -27.15
C VAL A 213 -9.29 -26.02 -27.31
N LEU A 214 -8.17 -25.38 -27.65
CA LEU A 214 -8.16 -24.00 -28.10
C LEU A 214 -8.20 -23.92 -29.62
N VAL A 215 -8.95 -22.96 -30.15
CA VAL A 215 -9.08 -22.67 -31.57
C VAL A 215 -8.51 -21.28 -31.85
N PRO A 216 -7.24 -21.17 -32.28
CA PRO A 216 -6.57 -19.87 -32.43
C PRO A 216 -7.21 -18.97 -33.50
N SER A 217 -7.73 -19.58 -34.58
CA SER A 217 -8.38 -18.88 -35.69
C SER A 217 -9.73 -18.27 -35.31
N ALA A 218 -10.38 -18.79 -34.26
CA ALA A 218 -11.65 -18.27 -33.77
C ALA A 218 -11.39 -17.13 -32.79
N ARG A 219 -11.82 -15.91 -33.14
CA ARG A 219 -11.57 -14.70 -32.35
C ARG A 219 -12.87 -14.09 -31.86
N VAL A 220 -12.90 -13.71 -30.59
CA VAL A 220 -14.05 -13.06 -29.96
C VAL A 220 -13.58 -11.84 -29.18
N LEU A 221 -14.13 -10.69 -29.51
CA LEU A 221 -13.83 -9.42 -28.86
C LEU A 221 -14.56 -9.36 -27.51
N SER A 222 -13.86 -9.09 -26.42
CA SER A 222 -14.36 -9.00 -25.04
C SER A 222 -14.01 -7.66 -24.37
N GLN A 223 -14.97 -7.04 -23.69
CA GLN A 223 -14.76 -5.79 -22.93
C GLN A 223 -14.27 -6.02 -21.50
N GLY A 224 -14.87 -7.02 -20.83
CA GLY A 224 -14.63 -7.33 -19.44
C GLY A 224 -13.47 -8.28 -19.24
N ASN A 225 -13.19 -8.62 -17.98
CA ASN A 225 -12.52 -9.90 -17.77
C ASN A 225 -13.48 -10.99 -18.26
N PRO A 226 -13.00 -12.04 -18.93
CA PRO A 226 -13.86 -13.12 -19.42
C PRO A 226 -14.73 -13.78 -18.35
N GLU A 227 -14.31 -13.69 -17.08
CA GLU A 227 -14.99 -14.21 -15.90
C GLU A 227 -16.12 -13.30 -15.35
N ASP A 228 -16.16 -12.02 -15.75
CA ASP A 228 -17.07 -11.01 -15.17
C ASP A 228 -18.41 -10.87 -15.93
N PHE A 229 -18.49 -11.31 -17.20
CA PHE A 229 -19.70 -11.31 -18.06
C PHE A 229 -20.51 -10.01 -18.00
N GLY A 230 -19.94 -8.90 -18.52
CA GLY A 230 -20.62 -7.61 -18.60
C GLY A 230 -20.87 -6.89 -17.27
N ARG A 231 -20.45 -7.47 -16.13
CA ARG A 231 -20.55 -6.81 -14.83
C ARG A 231 -19.42 -5.83 -14.64
N LYS A 232 -19.73 -4.71 -13.95
CA LYS A 232 -18.72 -3.73 -13.57
C LYS A 232 -17.58 -4.42 -12.79
N PRO A 233 -16.32 -4.26 -13.22
CA PRO A 233 -15.18 -4.85 -12.55
C PRO A 233 -15.20 -4.48 -11.06
N GLY A 234 -15.18 -5.49 -10.19
CA GLY A 234 -15.00 -5.26 -8.76
C GLY A 234 -13.59 -4.71 -8.48
N GLY A 235 -13.43 -3.90 -7.43
CA GLY A 235 -12.10 -3.49 -6.99
C GLY A 235 -11.20 -4.70 -6.68
N HIS A 236 -9.88 -4.55 -6.80
CA HIS A 236 -8.86 -5.60 -6.63
C HIS A 236 -9.09 -6.52 -5.41
N ALA A 237 -9.52 -5.96 -4.27
CA ALA A 237 -9.82 -6.72 -3.06
C ALA A 237 -10.99 -7.71 -3.22
N ARG A 238 -12.06 -7.30 -3.93
CA ARG A 238 -13.21 -8.18 -4.22
C ARG A 238 -12.78 -9.33 -5.14
N ARG A 239 -12.03 -9.02 -6.19
CA ARG A 239 -11.54 -10.03 -7.15
C ARG A 239 -10.62 -11.04 -6.48
N SER A 240 -9.66 -10.58 -5.69
CA SER A 240 -8.78 -11.45 -4.90
C SER A 240 -9.57 -12.37 -3.96
N ARG A 241 -10.62 -11.84 -3.33
CA ARG A 241 -11.51 -12.62 -2.44
C ARG A 241 -12.27 -13.70 -3.21
N LEU A 242 -12.86 -13.35 -4.35
CA LEU A 242 -13.62 -14.29 -5.20
C LEU A 242 -12.73 -15.40 -5.76
N ARG A 243 -11.56 -15.06 -6.31
CA ARG A 243 -10.60 -16.03 -6.84
C ARG A 243 -10.10 -16.97 -5.75
N ARG A 244 -9.86 -16.45 -4.56
CA ARG A 244 -9.50 -17.27 -3.40
C ARG A 244 -10.64 -18.21 -2.99
N GLY A 245 -11.88 -17.72 -3.02
CA GLY A 245 -13.06 -18.53 -2.70
C GLY A 245 -13.23 -19.69 -3.67
N ALA A 246 -13.11 -19.40 -4.97
CA ALA A 246 -13.14 -20.40 -6.03
C ALA A 246 -12.02 -21.44 -5.86
N GLN A 247 -10.79 -21.01 -5.56
CA GLN A 247 -9.68 -21.91 -5.27
C GLN A 247 -9.97 -22.84 -4.08
N LEU A 248 -10.45 -22.31 -2.95
CA LEU A 248 -10.74 -23.13 -1.77
C LEU A 248 -11.91 -24.09 -2.02
N HIS A 249 -12.95 -23.63 -2.72
CA HIS A 249 -14.08 -24.47 -3.13
C HIS A 249 -13.61 -25.64 -3.99
N ARG A 250 -12.89 -25.38 -5.08
CA ARG A 250 -12.34 -26.44 -5.95
C ARG A 250 -11.40 -27.38 -5.20
N ARG A 251 -10.58 -26.87 -4.28
CA ARG A 251 -9.71 -27.71 -3.43
C ARG A 251 -10.51 -28.71 -2.61
N LEU A 252 -11.65 -28.31 -2.04
CA LEU A 252 -12.52 -29.20 -1.28
C LEU A 252 -13.34 -30.12 -2.18
N VAL A 253 -13.73 -29.69 -3.38
CA VAL A 253 -14.45 -30.54 -4.34
C VAL A 253 -13.56 -31.65 -4.90
N TYR A 254 -12.31 -31.31 -5.23
CA TYR A 254 -11.36 -32.21 -5.91
C TYR A 254 -10.62 -33.15 -4.96
N SER A 255 -10.65 -32.90 -3.65
CA SER A 255 -9.93 -33.72 -2.68
C SER A 255 -10.51 -35.14 -2.59
N PRO A 256 -9.69 -36.16 -2.31
CA PRO A 256 -10.23 -37.46 -1.92
C PRO A 256 -11.04 -37.30 -0.62
N SER A 257 -12.03 -38.18 -0.42
CA SER A 257 -12.97 -38.09 0.71
C SER A 257 -12.28 -38.13 2.06
N TRP A 258 -11.23 -38.97 2.20
CA TRP A 258 -10.44 -39.08 3.43
C TRP A 258 -9.63 -37.81 3.75
N ALA A 259 -9.23 -37.03 2.73
CA ALA A 259 -8.44 -35.80 2.92
C ALA A 259 -9.30 -34.56 3.19
N LEU A 260 -10.62 -34.66 2.98
CA LEU A 260 -11.56 -33.57 3.16
C LEU A 260 -11.53 -32.97 4.58
N PRO A 261 -11.62 -33.74 5.69
CA PRO A 261 -11.55 -33.17 7.04
C PRO A 261 -10.24 -32.43 7.30
N PHE A 262 -9.12 -32.94 6.79
CA PHE A 262 -7.81 -32.29 6.92
C PHE A 262 -7.74 -30.98 6.14
N HIS A 263 -8.27 -30.95 4.90
CA HIS A 263 -8.32 -29.71 4.13
C HIS A 263 -9.25 -28.67 4.74
N TRP A 264 -10.41 -29.09 5.24
CA TRP A 264 -11.35 -28.22 5.96
C TRP A 264 -10.70 -27.64 7.23
N LEU A 265 -10.08 -28.48 8.06
CA LEU A 265 -9.39 -28.04 9.27
C LEU A 265 -8.19 -27.11 8.95
N SER A 266 -7.55 -27.30 7.79
CA SER A 266 -6.42 -26.47 7.36
C SER A 266 -6.80 -25.06 6.86
N LEU A 267 -8.08 -24.78 6.59
CA LEU A 267 -8.50 -23.50 5.99
C LEU A 267 -8.13 -22.29 6.87
N VAL A 268 -8.46 -22.36 8.16
CA VAL A 268 -8.21 -21.27 9.12
C VAL A 268 -6.72 -21.12 9.45
N PRO A 269 -5.96 -22.19 9.79
CA PRO A 269 -4.52 -22.10 9.99
C PRO A 269 -3.77 -21.54 8.76
N LEU A 270 -4.12 -21.98 7.55
CA LEU A 270 -3.51 -21.46 6.33
C LEU A 270 -3.89 -19.99 6.07
N ALA A 271 -5.09 -19.56 6.45
CA ALA A 271 -5.47 -18.15 6.38
C ALA A 271 -4.63 -17.28 7.32
N ILE A 272 -4.30 -17.77 8.52
CA ILE A 272 -3.40 -17.09 9.46
C ILE A 272 -2.01 -16.95 8.84
N ILE A 273 -1.41 -18.06 8.39
CA ILE A 273 -0.06 -18.08 7.79
C ILE A 273 0.00 -17.16 6.57
N ARG A 274 -1.01 -17.21 5.69
CA ARG A 274 -1.08 -16.34 4.51
C ARG A 274 -1.32 -14.88 4.87
N SER A 275 -2.06 -14.59 5.94
CA SER A 275 -2.24 -13.23 6.43
C SER A 275 -0.92 -12.64 6.90
N VAL A 276 -0.11 -13.40 7.63
CA VAL A 276 1.27 -13.01 7.98
C VAL A 276 2.08 -12.73 6.71
N TRP A 277 2.00 -13.61 5.72
CA TRP A 277 2.67 -13.38 4.42
C TRP A 277 2.18 -12.12 3.71
N HIS A 278 0.87 -11.84 3.73
CA HIS A 278 0.31 -10.62 3.16
C HIS A 278 0.78 -9.36 3.90
N LEU A 279 0.95 -9.41 5.22
CA LEU A 279 1.53 -8.33 6.00
C LEU A 279 3.00 -8.09 5.64
N LEU A 280 3.80 -9.17 5.56
CA LEU A 280 5.20 -9.12 5.11
C LEU A 280 5.33 -8.59 3.68
N ALA A 281 4.41 -8.99 2.80
CA ALA A 281 4.30 -8.52 1.42
C ALA A 281 3.64 -7.14 1.28
N LYS A 282 3.49 -6.38 2.39
CA LYS A 282 2.94 -5.01 2.44
C LYS A 282 1.52 -4.87 1.84
N ASN A 283 0.73 -5.94 1.88
CA ASN A 283 -0.64 -6.03 1.38
C ASN A 283 -1.67 -6.31 2.50
N PRO A 284 -1.77 -5.49 3.55
CA PRO A 284 -2.67 -5.74 4.69
C PRO A 284 -4.15 -5.74 4.29
N GLY A 285 -4.53 -5.06 3.19
CA GLY A 285 -5.90 -5.10 2.67
C GLY A 285 -6.38 -6.49 2.22
N ALA A 286 -5.45 -7.42 1.95
CA ALA A 286 -5.78 -8.79 1.59
C ALA A 286 -6.12 -9.68 2.80
N VAL A 287 -5.65 -9.32 4.00
CA VAL A 287 -5.83 -10.12 5.24
C VAL A 287 -7.29 -10.37 5.54
N VAL A 288 -8.10 -9.30 5.57
CA VAL A 288 -9.54 -9.41 5.84
C VAL A 288 -10.24 -10.26 4.76
N GLY A 289 -9.81 -10.13 3.51
CA GLY A 289 -10.30 -10.96 2.41
C GLY A 289 -10.00 -12.44 2.59
N GLU A 290 -8.77 -12.77 3.00
CA GLU A 290 -8.32 -14.16 3.23
C GLU A 290 -9.13 -14.81 4.36
N PHE A 291 -9.28 -14.15 5.51
CA PHE A 291 -10.10 -14.67 6.62
C PHE A 291 -11.57 -14.80 6.26
N ARG A 292 -12.17 -13.78 5.63
CA ARG A 292 -13.57 -13.82 5.23
C ARG A 292 -13.84 -14.94 4.23
N THR A 293 -12.90 -15.21 3.33
CA THR A 293 -13.00 -16.32 2.39
C THR A 293 -12.82 -17.66 3.09
N ALA A 294 -11.81 -17.83 3.95
CA ALA A 294 -11.59 -19.08 4.68
C ALA A 294 -12.77 -19.45 5.58
N LEU A 295 -13.27 -18.50 6.38
CA LEU A 295 -14.45 -18.69 7.23
C LEU A 295 -15.72 -18.91 6.40
N GLY A 296 -15.90 -18.15 5.31
CA GLY A 296 -17.03 -18.31 4.41
C GLY A 296 -17.07 -19.68 3.74
N THR A 297 -15.92 -20.23 3.34
CA THR A 297 -15.83 -21.58 2.77
C THR A 297 -15.99 -22.65 3.85
N ALA A 298 -15.44 -22.45 5.06
CA ALA A 298 -15.50 -23.44 6.14
C ALA A 298 -16.88 -23.58 6.78
N PHE A 299 -17.57 -22.46 7.01
CA PHE A 299 -18.80 -22.38 7.81
C PHE A 299 -20.02 -21.86 7.03
N GLY A 300 -19.83 -21.34 5.82
CA GLY A 300 -20.95 -20.92 4.97
C GLY A 300 -21.72 -22.10 4.39
N ARG A 301 -22.86 -21.80 3.74
CA ARG A 301 -23.56 -22.76 2.87
C ARG A 301 -22.67 -23.09 1.68
N SER A 302 -21.78 -24.06 1.85
CA SER A 302 -20.85 -24.49 0.82
C SER A 302 -21.57 -25.48 -0.11
N HIS A 303 -21.59 -25.19 -1.41
CA HIS A 303 -22.10 -26.12 -2.44
C HIS A 303 -21.14 -27.31 -2.70
N VAL A 304 -20.19 -27.54 -1.79
CA VAL A 304 -19.12 -28.55 -1.92
C VAL A 304 -19.70 -29.96 -1.94
N GLY A 305 -20.65 -30.29 -1.06
CA GLY A 305 -21.26 -31.62 -0.99
C GLY A 305 -21.92 -32.03 -2.32
N PRO A 306 -22.91 -31.25 -2.82
CA PRO A 306 -23.52 -31.49 -4.12
C PRO A 306 -22.51 -31.54 -5.28
N ALA A 307 -21.55 -30.63 -5.32
CA ALA A 307 -20.51 -30.60 -6.36
C ALA A 307 -19.64 -31.87 -6.35
N ARG A 308 -19.28 -32.39 -5.17
CA ARG A 308 -18.54 -33.66 -5.03
C ARG A 308 -19.34 -34.86 -5.54
N ILE A 309 -20.64 -34.90 -5.24
CA ILE A 309 -21.52 -35.97 -5.72
C ILE A 309 -21.63 -35.92 -7.24
N ALA A 310 -21.84 -34.73 -7.81
CA ALA A 310 -21.89 -34.53 -9.26
C ALA A 310 -20.58 -34.93 -9.96
N LEU A 311 -19.43 -34.55 -9.37
CA LEU A 311 -18.12 -34.96 -9.86
C LEU A 311 -17.94 -36.49 -9.78
N GLY A 312 -18.31 -37.11 -8.67
CA GLY A 312 -18.20 -38.56 -8.49
C GLY A 312 -19.02 -39.38 -9.49
N ARG A 313 -20.18 -38.85 -9.92
CA ARG A 313 -21.05 -39.52 -10.92
C ARG A 313 -20.52 -39.43 -12.36
N SER A 314 -19.80 -38.36 -12.69
CA SER A 314 -19.35 -38.08 -14.05
C SER A 314 -17.89 -38.46 -14.32
N LYS A 315 -17.07 -38.55 -13.27
CA LYS A 315 -15.64 -38.84 -13.36
C LYS A 315 -15.37 -40.27 -13.83
N LYS A 316 -14.69 -40.41 -14.96
CA LYS A 316 -14.22 -41.69 -15.53
C LYS A 316 -12.70 -41.85 -15.44
N LEU A 317 -11.95 -40.75 -15.52
CA LEU A 317 -10.50 -40.72 -15.50
C LEU A 317 -9.94 -40.28 -14.14
N GLY A 318 -8.73 -40.75 -13.83
CA GLY A 318 -7.95 -40.29 -12.67
C GLY A 318 -7.32 -38.91 -12.89
N TRP A 319 -6.86 -38.28 -11.81
CA TRP A 319 -6.15 -36.99 -11.88
C TRP A 319 -4.84 -37.05 -12.67
N GLY A 320 -4.23 -38.23 -12.82
CA GLY A 320 -3.05 -38.43 -13.65
C GLY A 320 -3.26 -38.10 -15.13
N ALA A 321 -4.48 -38.25 -15.66
CA ALA A 321 -4.80 -37.86 -17.04
C ALA A 321 -4.80 -36.35 -17.25
N VAL A 322 -4.97 -35.58 -16.17
CA VAL A 322 -5.10 -34.12 -16.21
C VAL A 322 -3.81 -33.43 -15.75
N ASP A 323 -2.93 -34.12 -15.01
CA ASP A 323 -1.70 -33.54 -14.45
C ASP A 323 -0.79 -32.88 -15.50
N PRO A 324 -0.60 -33.43 -16.72
CA PRO A 324 0.21 -32.77 -17.77
C PRO A 324 -0.34 -31.43 -18.24
N LEU A 325 -1.65 -31.21 -18.09
CA LEU A 325 -2.32 -29.96 -18.49
C LEU A 325 -2.30 -28.90 -17.37
N ARG A 326 -1.80 -29.24 -16.18
CA ARG A 326 -1.69 -28.34 -15.04
C ARG A 326 -0.40 -27.55 -15.11
N ALA A 327 -0.43 -26.32 -14.59
CA ALA A 327 0.75 -25.47 -14.57
C ALA A 327 1.83 -26.04 -13.63
N ASP A 328 3.02 -26.25 -14.20
CA ASP A 328 4.24 -26.55 -13.45
C ASP A 328 4.97 -25.27 -13.01
N TRP A 329 5.92 -25.41 -12.09
CA TRP A 329 6.71 -24.33 -11.51
C TRP A 329 7.48 -23.50 -12.53
N ALA A 330 8.00 -24.12 -13.59
CA ALA A 330 8.68 -23.41 -14.67
C ALA A 330 7.77 -22.35 -15.29
N ARG A 331 6.54 -22.74 -15.62
CA ARG A 331 5.52 -21.86 -16.22
C ARG A 331 5.08 -20.74 -15.28
N ILE A 332 4.94 -21.04 -13.98
CA ILE A 332 4.64 -20.03 -12.96
C ILE A 332 5.77 -18.99 -12.87
N ARG A 333 7.03 -19.42 -13.00
CA ARG A 333 8.20 -18.53 -12.94
C ARG A 333 8.26 -17.63 -14.16
N GLU A 334 8.11 -18.19 -15.35
CA GLU A 334 8.07 -17.47 -16.62
C GLU A 334 7.01 -16.36 -16.59
N ARG A 335 5.81 -16.67 -16.13
CA ARG A 335 4.74 -15.67 -16.00
C ARG A 335 5.08 -14.55 -15.03
N ARG A 336 5.73 -14.83 -13.89
CA ARG A 336 6.14 -13.78 -12.94
C ARG A 336 7.20 -12.86 -13.54
N VAL A 337 8.08 -13.39 -14.39
CA VAL A 337 9.06 -12.58 -15.11
C VAL A 337 8.34 -11.69 -16.12
N SER A 338 7.46 -12.26 -16.94
CA SER A 338 6.65 -11.50 -17.91
C SER A 338 5.79 -10.41 -17.24
N GLU A 339 5.08 -10.72 -16.14
CA GLU A 339 4.30 -9.72 -15.38
C GLU A 339 5.17 -8.59 -14.83
N ARG A 340 6.39 -8.90 -14.35
CA ARG A 340 7.33 -7.89 -13.84
C ARG A 340 7.83 -6.99 -14.97
N ASP A 341 8.20 -7.58 -16.09
CA ASP A 341 8.75 -6.86 -17.23
C ASP A 341 7.67 -5.97 -17.89
N ALA A 342 6.41 -6.43 -17.95
CA ALA A 342 5.26 -5.61 -18.35
C ALA A 342 5.01 -4.41 -17.42
N LEU A 343 5.15 -4.60 -16.10
CA LEU A 343 5.04 -3.50 -15.13
C LEU A 343 6.19 -2.48 -15.28
N LEU A 344 7.39 -2.95 -15.62
CA LEU A 344 8.53 -2.08 -15.90
C LEU A 344 8.31 -1.27 -17.18
N ALA A 345 7.88 -1.91 -18.27
CA ALA A 345 7.54 -1.23 -19.53
C ALA A 345 6.46 -0.17 -19.33
N THR A 346 5.39 -0.47 -18.59
CA THR A 346 4.34 0.51 -18.26
C THR A 346 4.86 1.69 -17.45
N ALA A 347 5.85 1.45 -16.57
CA ALA A 347 6.48 2.50 -15.77
C ALA A 347 7.43 3.38 -16.59
N GLU A 348 8.07 2.82 -17.62
CA GLU A 348 8.91 3.53 -18.59
C GLU A 348 8.06 4.37 -19.55
N ASP A 349 6.93 3.83 -20.02
CA ASP A 349 6.00 4.49 -20.96
C ASP A 349 5.08 5.54 -20.31
N ALA A 350 5.14 5.72 -18.98
CA ALA A 350 4.31 6.71 -18.30
C ALA A 350 4.69 8.15 -18.72
N ALA A 351 3.82 8.78 -19.52
CA ALA A 351 4.00 10.07 -20.21
C ALA A 351 4.40 11.31 -19.36
N VAL A 352 4.52 11.20 -18.04
CA VAL A 352 5.02 12.28 -17.17
C VAL A 352 6.30 11.82 -16.48
N ALA A 353 7.44 12.17 -17.09
CA ALA A 353 8.76 12.01 -16.50
C ALA A 353 8.86 12.83 -15.20
N LYS A 354 8.50 12.23 -14.07
CA LYS A 354 8.61 12.86 -12.76
C LYS A 354 10.06 13.28 -12.52
N ALA A 355 10.29 14.56 -12.22
CA ALA A 355 11.58 15.16 -11.87
C ALA A 355 12.57 14.16 -11.24
N GLY A 356 13.58 13.72 -11.99
CA GLY A 356 14.60 12.82 -11.49
C GLY A 356 15.48 13.52 -10.45
N PHE A 357 15.95 12.81 -9.43
CA PHE A 357 16.75 13.41 -8.34
C PHE A 357 18.02 14.12 -8.85
N ILE A 358 18.65 13.53 -9.87
CA ILE A 358 19.84 14.09 -10.50
C ILE A 358 19.44 15.17 -11.52
N SER A 359 18.51 14.85 -12.43
CA SER A 359 18.14 15.74 -13.55
C SER A 359 17.41 17.01 -13.12
N SER A 360 16.80 17.04 -11.94
CA SER A 360 16.08 18.22 -11.44
C SER A 360 16.91 19.14 -10.53
N GLY A 361 18.19 18.80 -10.28
CA GLY A 361 19.07 19.55 -9.39
C GLY A 361 18.95 19.19 -7.90
N GLY A 362 18.16 18.17 -7.55
CA GLY A 362 18.03 17.70 -6.16
C GLY A 362 19.35 17.24 -5.56
N LEU A 363 20.17 16.53 -6.35
CA LEU A 363 21.53 16.12 -5.95
C LEU A 363 22.41 17.33 -5.60
N TRP A 364 22.38 18.40 -6.40
CA TRP A 364 23.19 19.59 -6.17
C TRP A 364 22.78 20.33 -4.90
N VAL A 365 21.48 20.46 -4.62
CA VAL A 365 20.98 21.07 -3.38
C VAL A 365 21.36 20.23 -2.16
N PHE A 366 21.27 18.90 -2.26
CA PHE A 366 21.73 18.01 -1.20
C PHE A 366 23.23 18.16 -0.93
N LEU A 367 24.06 18.12 -1.97
CA LEU A 367 25.51 18.30 -1.85
C LEU A 367 25.86 19.68 -1.28
N PHE A 368 25.16 20.73 -1.71
CA PHE A 368 25.31 22.07 -1.15
C PHE A 368 24.99 22.08 0.35
N ALA A 369 23.88 21.47 0.78
CA ALA A 369 23.54 21.37 2.20
C ALA A 369 24.58 20.55 3.00
N VAL A 370 25.20 19.53 2.40
CA VAL A 370 26.31 18.77 3.02
C VAL A 370 27.52 19.68 3.22
N VAL A 371 27.92 20.41 2.18
CA VAL A 371 29.05 21.35 2.27
C VAL A 371 28.79 22.42 3.34
N VAL A 372 27.59 23.02 3.35
CA VAL A 372 27.21 24.01 4.36
C VAL A 372 27.24 23.42 5.77
N GLY A 373 26.69 22.21 5.97
CA GLY A 373 26.74 21.53 7.26
C GLY A 373 28.17 21.23 7.72
N VAL A 374 29.02 20.70 6.84
CA VAL A 374 30.44 20.42 7.14
C VAL A 374 31.19 21.70 7.49
N VAL A 375 31.04 22.77 6.71
CA VAL A 375 31.74 24.04 6.95
C VAL A 375 31.26 24.70 8.25
N ALA A 376 29.94 24.79 8.47
CA ALA A 376 29.37 25.46 9.65
C ALA A 376 29.74 24.75 10.96
N PHE A 377 29.85 23.42 10.94
CA PHE A 377 30.10 22.60 12.13
C PHE A 377 31.51 21.99 12.17
N PHE A 378 32.41 22.35 11.25
CA PHE A 378 33.80 21.88 11.23
C PHE A 378 34.52 21.99 12.59
N PRO A 379 34.33 23.06 13.42
CA PRO A 379 34.96 23.14 14.73
C PRO A 379 34.50 22.07 15.75
N LEU A 380 33.35 21.42 15.51
CA LEU A 380 32.86 20.32 16.34
C LEU A 380 33.53 18.98 15.97
N LEU A 381 34.26 18.92 14.85
CA LEU A 381 34.96 17.72 14.42
C LEU A 381 36.05 17.36 15.45
N GLY A 382 35.97 16.17 16.04
CA GLY A 382 36.87 15.73 17.12
C GLY A 382 36.46 16.12 18.54
N SER A 383 35.32 16.80 18.73
CA SER A 383 34.75 17.04 20.06
C SER A 383 34.00 15.80 20.57
N PRO A 384 34.26 15.31 21.80
CA PRO A 384 33.63 14.10 22.34
C PRO A 384 32.14 14.30 22.71
N ALA A 385 31.70 15.54 22.88
CA ALA A 385 30.30 15.90 23.13
C ALA A 385 30.02 17.34 22.68
N VAL A 386 28.76 17.62 22.32
CA VAL A 386 28.25 18.98 22.13
C VAL A 386 27.57 19.42 23.42
N THR A 387 28.01 20.54 23.98
CA THR A 387 27.41 21.15 25.19
C THR A 387 27.24 22.64 25.00
N GLY A 388 26.09 23.19 25.41
CA GLY A 388 25.81 24.63 25.32
C GLY A 388 24.37 24.92 24.90
N GLY A 389 23.87 26.11 25.25
CA GLY A 389 22.49 26.51 24.98
C GLY A 389 21.48 25.59 25.67
N GLY A 390 20.56 25.02 24.89
CA GLY A 390 19.53 24.07 25.33
C GLY A 390 19.99 22.61 25.45
N LEU A 391 21.24 22.28 25.06
CA LEU A 391 21.78 20.93 25.04
C LEU A 391 22.57 20.59 26.32
N LEU A 392 22.12 19.54 27.01
CA LEU A 392 22.87 18.87 28.08
C LEU A 392 23.73 17.74 27.50
N PRO A 393 24.91 17.45 28.06
CA PRO A 393 25.71 16.30 27.65
C PRO A 393 24.91 15.01 27.85
N VAL A 394 24.82 14.21 26.80
CA VAL A 394 24.20 12.89 26.86
C VAL A 394 25.09 11.93 27.64
N SER A 395 24.46 10.96 28.31
CA SER A 395 25.15 9.93 29.09
C SER A 395 26.23 9.23 28.25
N THR A 396 27.35 8.90 28.91
CA THR A 396 28.51 8.27 28.27
C THR A 396 28.31 6.77 28.00
N THR A 397 27.26 6.17 28.56
CA THR A 397 26.97 4.74 28.44
C THR A 397 25.57 4.51 27.87
N LEU A 398 25.45 3.53 26.97
CA LEU A 398 24.18 3.15 26.35
C LEU A 398 23.12 2.70 27.38
N GLY A 399 23.53 1.95 28.41
CA GLY A 399 22.64 1.45 29.46
C GLY A 399 21.97 2.57 30.25
N ALA A 400 22.73 3.61 30.63
CA ALA A 400 22.17 4.78 31.30
C ALA A 400 21.17 5.54 30.41
N LEU A 401 21.40 5.56 29.10
CA LEU A 401 20.51 6.21 28.14
C LEU A 401 19.15 5.49 28.07
N TRP A 402 19.14 4.16 27.96
CA TRP A 402 17.90 3.38 27.96
C TRP A 402 17.22 3.32 29.33
N HIS A 403 17.98 3.42 30.44
CA HIS A 403 17.40 3.58 31.78
C HIS A 403 16.63 4.88 31.96
N ALA A 404 16.98 5.94 31.22
CA ALA A 404 16.28 7.21 31.27
C ALA A 404 14.94 7.20 30.49
N VAL A 405 14.68 6.17 29.69
CA VAL A 405 13.47 6.04 28.85
C VAL A 405 12.33 5.41 29.64
N GLY A 406 11.14 6.00 29.53
CA GLY A 406 9.91 5.44 30.09
C GLY A 406 9.71 5.82 31.55
N TYR A 407 9.13 4.92 32.35
CA TYR A 407 8.83 5.18 33.74
C TYR A 407 9.98 4.69 34.63
N GLY A 408 10.57 5.57 35.44
CA GLY A 408 11.73 5.23 36.26
C GLY A 408 12.20 6.34 37.18
N TRP A 409 13.36 6.11 37.81
CA TRP A 409 14.06 7.12 38.59
C TRP A 409 14.87 8.03 37.66
N HIS A 410 14.70 9.35 37.81
CA HIS A 410 15.41 10.37 37.03
C HIS A 410 16.19 11.31 37.95
N GLU A 411 17.48 11.50 37.64
CA GLU A 411 18.40 12.36 38.40
C GLU A 411 18.23 13.84 38.06
N ILE A 412 17.03 14.37 38.26
CA ILE A 412 16.72 15.80 38.08
C ILE A 412 16.51 16.42 39.47
N GLY A 413 17.32 17.43 39.84
CA GLY A 413 17.27 18.04 41.17
C GLY A 413 17.68 17.05 42.27
N THR A 414 16.79 16.77 43.23
CA THR A 414 16.99 15.77 44.29
C THR A 414 16.64 14.35 43.87
N GLY A 415 16.26 14.14 42.60
CA GLY A 415 15.76 12.88 42.09
C GLY A 415 14.23 12.81 42.14
N PHE A 416 13.63 12.23 41.09
CA PHE A 416 12.19 12.08 40.96
C PHE A 416 11.84 10.74 40.28
N VAL A 417 10.73 10.10 40.67
CA VAL A 417 10.23 8.87 40.04
C VAL A 417 8.98 9.15 39.22
N GLY A 418 9.06 8.96 37.91
CA GLY A 418 7.88 9.04 37.06
C GLY A 418 8.16 8.82 35.58
N PRO A 419 7.21 9.16 34.69
CA PRO A 419 7.40 9.03 33.27
C PRO A 419 8.39 10.08 32.75
N SER A 420 9.33 9.65 31.92
CA SER A 420 10.23 10.50 31.15
C SER A 420 9.48 11.21 30.00
N ASP A 421 10.10 12.25 29.48
CA ASP A 421 9.72 12.80 28.17
C ASP A 421 9.90 11.72 27.08
N PRO A 422 8.91 11.50 26.18
CA PRO A 422 9.07 10.67 24.98
C PRO A 422 10.31 10.97 24.14
N PHE A 423 10.82 12.22 24.15
CA PHE A 423 12.05 12.61 23.48
C PHE A 423 13.27 11.80 23.93
N ALA A 424 13.31 11.36 25.19
CA ALA A 424 14.38 10.51 25.71
C ALA A 424 14.54 9.22 24.88
N GLY A 425 13.43 8.67 24.38
CA GLY A 425 13.44 7.51 23.49
C GLY A 425 14.10 7.79 22.14
N ILE A 426 13.89 8.99 21.58
CA ILE A 426 14.54 9.41 20.32
C ILE A 426 16.05 9.54 20.55
N VAL A 427 16.48 10.18 21.63
CA VAL A 427 17.90 10.30 22.00
C VAL A 427 18.51 8.91 22.24
N ALA A 428 17.77 7.96 22.82
CA ALA A 428 18.22 6.59 23.02
C ALA A 428 18.47 5.85 21.72
N VAL A 429 17.53 5.98 20.77
CA VAL A 429 17.67 5.38 19.43
C VAL A 429 18.84 6.00 18.68
N LEU A 430 18.99 7.34 18.71
CA LEU A 430 20.13 8.01 18.08
C LEU A 430 21.46 7.59 18.72
N GLY A 431 21.55 7.61 20.05
CA GLY A 431 22.75 7.21 20.79
C GLY A 431 23.12 5.74 20.63
N SER A 432 22.16 4.87 20.29
CA SER A 432 22.41 3.46 19.96
C SER A 432 23.20 3.28 18.65
N ILE A 433 23.18 4.26 17.74
CA ILE A 433 23.94 4.24 16.48
C ILE A 433 25.45 4.27 16.79
N THR A 434 25.86 5.13 17.71
CA THR A 434 27.24 5.22 18.18
C THR A 434 27.34 4.64 19.59
N PHE A 435 27.04 3.34 19.73
CA PHE A 435 26.96 2.65 21.04
C PHE A 435 28.23 2.79 21.90
N TRP A 436 29.40 3.03 21.30
CA TRP A 436 30.67 3.27 21.98
C TRP A 436 30.82 4.69 22.54
N SER A 437 30.05 5.66 22.02
CA SER A 437 30.04 7.05 22.45
C SER A 437 28.70 7.71 22.03
N PRO A 438 27.63 7.58 22.83
CA PRO A 438 26.30 8.07 22.46
C PRO A 438 26.24 9.57 22.15
N SER A 439 27.11 10.38 22.77
CA SER A 439 27.26 11.81 22.51
C SER A 439 27.72 12.11 21.07
N THR A 440 28.48 11.20 20.45
CA THR A 440 28.96 11.34 19.06
C THR A 440 27.80 11.29 18.05
N ALA A 441 26.72 10.54 18.32
CA ALA A 441 25.55 10.50 17.45
C ALA A 441 24.92 11.89 17.27
N ILE A 442 24.92 12.72 18.32
CA ILE A 442 24.39 14.09 18.25
C ILE A 442 25.29 14.98 17.40
N VAL A 443 26.61 14.84 17.54
CA VAL A 443 27.58 15.55 16.69
C VAL A 443 27.33 15.20 15.22
N ILE A 444 27.24 13.91 14.89
CA ILE A 444 26.95 13.43 13.53
C ILE A 444 25.61 13.98 13.04
N PHE A 445 24.58 13.97 13.89
CA PHE A 445 23.27 14.49 13.54
C PHE A 445 23.32 15.98 13.15
N PHE A 446 24.11 16.81 13.84
CA PHE A 446 24.29 18.22 13.48
C PHE A 446 24.88 18.41 12.07
N PHE A 447 25.83 17.56 11.67
CA PHE A 447 26.39 17.59 10.30
C PHE A 447 25.37 17.18 9.23
N VAL A 448 24.50 16.21 9.53
CA VAL A 448 23.54 15.66 8.55
C VAL A 448 22.16 16.33 8.60
N ALA A 449 21.88 17.19 9.59
CA ALA A 449 20.58 17.84 9.74
C ALA A 449 20.15 18.63 8.48
N LEU A 450 21.01 19.52 7.98
CA LEU A 450 20.70 20.31 6.77
C LEU A 450 20.54 19.42 5.51
N PRO A 451 21.44 18.45 5.23
CA PRO A 451 21.26 17.48 4.15
C PRO A 451 19.95 16.69 4.21
N VAL A 452 19.59 16.18 5.40
CA VAL A 452 18.39 15.38 5.60
C VAL A 452 17.13 16.23 5.41
N SER A 453 17.11 17.46 5.93
CA SER A 453 16.03 18.42 5.67
C SER A 453 15.89 18.76 4.19
N ALA A 454 17.00 18.99 3.47
CA ALA A 454 16.99 19.24 2.03
C ALA A 454 16.41 18.05 1.25
N LEU A 455 16.87 16.83 1.56
CA LEU A 455 16.40 15.61 0.91
C LEU A 455 14.90 15.38 1.15
N GLY A 456 14.46 15.51 2.40
CA GLY A 456 13.06 15.35 2.77
C GLY A 456 12.16 16.36 2.06
N ALA A 457 12.56 17.64 2.05
CA ALA A 457 11.82 18.72 1.40
C ALA A 457 11.74 18.51 -0.11
N TRP A 458 12.84 18.10 -0.75
CA TRP A 458 12.85 17.76 -2.17
C TRP A 458 11.87 16.62 -2.50
N LEU A 459 11.91 15.53 -1.72
CA LEU A 459 11.05 14.37 -1.92
C LEU A 459 9.57 14.70 -1.71
N ALA A 460 9.26 15.51 -0.70
CA ALA A 460 7.91 15.98 -0.43
C ALA A 460 7.40 16.89 -1.56
N ALA A 461 8.18 17.90 -1.96
CA ALA A 461 7.79 18.85 -3.00
C ALA A 461 7.57 18.18 -4.36
N ARG A 462 8.39 17.19 -4.73
CA ARG A 462 8.23 16.39 -5.96
C ARG A 462 6.87 15.67 -6.04
N ARG A 463 6.20 15.40 -4.92
CA ARG A 463 4.86 14.78 -4.92
C ARG A 463 3.73 15.77 -5.12
N ILE A 464 4.00 17.06 -4.95
CA ILE A 464 2.98 18.12 -4.97
C ILE A 464 3.03 18.88 -6.29
N THR A 465 4.18 18.98 -6.95
CA THR A 465 4.38 19.74 -8.19
C THR A 465 4.86 18.86 -9.34
N GLU A 466 4.48 19.23 -10.56
CA GLU A 466 4.95 18.61 -11.80
C GLU A 466 6.18 19.33 -12.37
N ARG A 467 6.45 20.58 -11.95
CA ARG A 467 7.58 21.37 -12.44
C ARG A 467 8.90 20.86 -11.86
N SER A 468 9.88 20.61 -12.72
CA SER A 468 11.16 20.00 -12.32
C SER A 468 12.02 20.85 -11.37
N TRP A 469 12.01 22.18 -11.51
CA TRP A 469 12.87 23.07 -10.70
C TRP A 469 12.30 23.36 -9.30
N VAL A 470 10.98 23.28 -9.12
CA VAL A 470 10.29 23.67 -7.88
C VAL A 470 10.74 22.82 -6.67
N PRO A 471 10.91 21.49 -6.76
CA PRO A 471 11.41 20.69 -5.64
C PRO A 471 12.80 21.10 -5.16
N SER A 472 13.67 21.53 -6.07
CA SER A 472 15.03 21.96 -5.74
C SER A 472 15.05 23.31 -5.03
N VAL A 473 14.22 24.25 -5.47
CA VAL A 473 14.03 25.53 -4.77
C VAL A 473 13.39 25.31 -3.39
N ALA A 474 12.36 24.48 -3.30
CA ALA A 474 11.73 24.14 -2.03
C ALA A 474 12.73 23.49 -1.05
N ALA A 475 13.57 22.58 -1.53
CA ALA A 475 14.61 21.95 -0.73
C ALA A 475 15.65 22.94 -0.22
N LEU A 476 16.10 23.87 -1.08
CA LEU A 476 17.06 24.90 -0.70
C LEU A 476 16.47 25.86 0.35
N VAL A 477 15.27 26.38 0.10
CA VAL A 477 14.58 27.29 1.02
C VAL A 477 14.32 26.62 2.37
N TYR A 478 13.91 25.35 2.38
CA TYR A 478 13.62 24.62 3.62
C TYR A 478 14.89 24.29 4.42
N ALA A 479 15.96 23.86 3.74
CA ALA A 479 17.21 23.46 4.37
C ALA A 479 17.93 24.62 5.04
N VAL A 480 17.80 25.83 4.50
CA VAL A 480 18.46 27.03 5.04
C VAL A 480 17.46 27.95 5.76
N SER A 481 16.34 27.39 6.22
CA SER A 481 15.29 28.17 6.87
C SER A 481 15.69 28.60 8.30
N PRO A 482 15.21 29.75 8.79
CA PRO A 482 15.58 30.25 10.11
C PRO A 482 15.34 29.28 11.29
N PRO A 483 14.27 28.46 11.33
CA PRO A 483 14.02 27.55 12.46
C PRO A 483 15.14 26.52 12.67
N VAL A 484 15.69 25.93 11.60
CA VAL A 484 16.76 24.93 11.74
C VAL A 484 18.08 25.57 12.13
N LEU A 485 18.39 26.74 11.57
CA LEU A 485 19.60 27.48 11.90
C LEU A 485 19.58 27.97 13.36
N SER A 486 18.44 28.51 13.80
CA SER A 486 18.23 28.95 15.18
C SER A 486 18.29 27.76 16.16
N GLY A 487 17.63 26.64 15.84
CA GLY A 487 17.66 25.43 16.66
C GLY A 487 19.06 24.82 16.78
N LEU A 488 19.80 24.79 15.67
CA LEU A 488 21.20 24.35 15.68
C LEU A 488 22.06 25.30 16.51
N GLN A 489 21.92 26.62 16.36
CA GLN A 489 22.70 27.62 17.10
C GLN A 489 22.44 27.61 18.62
N THR A 490 21.17 27.49 19.00
CA THR A 490 20.73 27.51 20.41
C THR A 490 20.83 26.14 21.08
N GLY A 491 21.11 25.07 20.32
CA GLY A 491 21.20 23.71 20.85
C GLY A 491 19.84 23.13 21.24
N HIS A 492 18.77 23.46 20.53
CA HIS A 492 17.47 22.82 20.72
C HIS A 492 17.35 21.59 19.80
N LEU A 493 17.91 20.47 20.23
CA LEU A 493 17.95 19.23 19.43
C LEU A 493 16.56 18.76 18.99
N GLY A 494 15.55 18.89 19.86
CA GLY A 494 14.16 18.55 19.54
C GLY A 494 13.64 19.29 18.31
N ALA A 495 13.84 20.60 18.25
CA ALA A 495 13.43 21.43 17.11
C ALA A 495 14.15 21.03 15.81
N VAL A 496 15.45 20.70 15.88
CA VAL A 496 16.23 20.27 14.71
C VAL A 496 15.76 18.89 14.21
N VAL A 497 15.46 17.95 15.12
CA VAL A 497 14.90 16.64 14.78
C VAL A 497 13.52 16.78 14.13
N ALA A 498 12.65 17.62 14.70
CA ALA A 498 11.33 17.90 14.12
C ALA A 498 11.47 18.50 12.71
N HIS A 499 12.35 19.48 12.52
CA HIS A 499 12.61 20.09 11.21
C HIS A 499 13.17 19.10 10.18
N ALA A 500 14.03 18.17 10.59
CA ALA A 500 14.52 17.11 9.72
C ALA A 500 13.40 16.12 9.33
N ALA A 501 12.50 15.77 10.25
CA ALA A 501 11.46 14.76 10.06
C ALA A 501 10.19 15.27 9.36
N LEU A 502 9.83 16.56 9.53
CA LEU A 502 8.59 17.17 9.03
C LEU A 502 8.35 16.96 7.53
N PRO A 503 9.33 17.17 6.62
CA PRO A 503 9.08 16.95 5.20
C PRO A 503 8.79 15.49 4.86
N PHE A 504 9.46 14.56 5.54
CA PHE A 504 9.18 13.13 5.37
C PHE A 504 7.79 12.77 5.90
N LEU A 505 7.34 13.41 6.99
CA LEU A 505 5.99 13.24 7.52
C LEU A 505 4.96 13.71 6.50
N VAL A 506 5.14 14.89 5.91
CA VAL A 506 4.25 15.41 4.85
C VAL A 506 4.22 14.46 3.66
N LEU A 507 5.38 13.99 3.19
CA LEU A 507 5.50 13.00 2.11
C LEU A 507 4.74 11.71 2.43
N ALA A 508 4.90 11.18 3.63
CA ALA A 508 4.27 9.96 4.10
C ALA A 508 2.76 10.14 4.25
N MET A 509 2.30 11.26 4.83
CA MET A 509 0.87 11.61 4.92
C MET A 509 0.22 11.74 3.54
N VAL A 510 0.85 12.43 2.61
CA VAL A 510 0.40 12.52 1.20
C VAL A 510 0.42 11.16 0.52
N SER A 511 1.18 10.18 0.98
CA SER A 511 1.22 8.84 0.38
C SER A 511 0.30 7.82 1.08
N SER A 512 -0.09 8.09 2.32
CA SER A 512 -0.83 7.18 3.20
C SER A 512 -2.20 6.76 2.67
N ALA A 513 -2.93 7.67 2.01
CA ALA A 513 -4.23 7.37 1.41
C ALA A 513 -4.17 6.23 0.38
N ARG A 514 -3.01 6.04 -0.27
CA ARG A 514 -2.80 5.01 -1.30
C ARG A 514 -2.01 3.80 -0.80
N SER A 515 -1.27 3.92 0.30
CA SER A 515 -0.36 2.86 0.77
C SER A 515 -0.37 2.75 2.29
N TRP A 516 -0.59 1.52 2.78
CA TRP A 516 -0.49 1.20 4.20
C TRP A 516 0.92 1.38 4.76
N SER A 517 1.93 1.03 3.98
CA SER A 517 3.33 1.26 4.37
C SER A 517 3.61 2.76 4.57
N ALA A 518 3.08 3.61 3.69
CA ALA A 518 3.19 5.05 3.87
C ALA A 518 2.40 5.57 5.09
N GLY A 519 1.25 4.97 5.40
CA GLY A 519 0.51 5.26 6.64
C GLY A 519 1.28 4.89 7.90
N ALA A 520 1.97 3.73 7.91
CA ALA A 520 2.84 3.33 9.01
C ALA A 520 4.09 4.21 9.11
N THR A 521 4.71 4.59 7.99
CA THR A 521 5.81 5.57 8.02
C THR A 521 5.34 6.91 8.56
N ALA A 522 4.14 7.37 8.17
CA ALA A 522 3.54 8.59 8.69
C ALA A 522 3.27 8.50 10.20
N SER A 523 2.82 7.35 10.71
CA SER A 523 2.56 7.18 12.15
C SER A 523 3.83 7.24 13.00
N ILE A 524 4.91 6.62 12.53
CA ILE A 524 6.22 6.69 13.18
C ILE A 524 6.76 8.13 13.12
N LEU A 525 6.74 8.78 11.96
CA LEU A 525 7.22 10.16 11.81
C LEU A 525 6.37 11.15 12.61
N PHE A 526 5.06 10.94 12.70
CA PHE A 526 4.16 11.75 13.53
C PHE A 526 4.56 11.64 14.99
N ALA A 527 4.84 10.42 15.47
CA ALA A 527 5.35 10.20 16.83
C ALA A 527 6.72 10.84 17.05
N VAL A 528 7.65 10.73 16.09
CA VAL A 528 8.97 11.38 16.17
C VAL A 528 8.85 12.90 16.29
N VAL A 529 8.05 13.55 15.43
CA VAL A 529 7.86 15.01 15.47
C VAL A 529 7.14 15.42 16.75
N ALA A 530 6.08 14.71 17.16
CA ALA A 530 5.36 15.00 18.40
C ALA A 530 6.25 14.86 19.64
N SER A 531 7.10 13.83 19.70
CA SER A 531 8.04 13.64 20.81
C SER A 531 9.20 14.63 20.77
N ALA A 532 9.65 15.09 19.60
CA ALA A 532 10.75 16.04 19.49
C ALA A 532 10.34 17.50 19.74
N THR A 533 9.11 17.86 19.39
CA THR A 533 8.56 19.21 19.60
C THR A 533 7.07 19.10 19.91
N PRO A 534 6.70 18.73 21.16
CA PRO A 534 5.32 18.61 21.61
C PRO A 534 4.45 19.84 21.34
N SER A 535 5.05 21.05 21.29
CA SER A 535 4.33 22.27 20.95
C SER A 535 3.71 22.25 19.53
N LEU A 536 4.18 21.37 18.64
CA LEU A 536 3.61 21.18 17.29
C LEU A 536 2.41 20.22 17.25
N ILE A 537 2.08 19.50 18.33
CA ILE A 537 0.97 18.52 18.34
C ILE A 537 -0.36 19.09 17.81
N PRO A 538 -0.81 20.29 18.20
CA PRO A 538 -2.04 20.87 17.67
C PRO A 538 -1.99 21.05 16.13
N ALA A 539 -0.86 21.54 15.60
CA ALA A 539 -0.68 21.70 14.15
C ALA A 539 -0.64 20.34 13.43
N LEU A 540 -0.01 19.33 14.02
CA LEU A 540 0.03 17.96 13.50
C LEU A 540 -1.37 17.34 13.42
N VAL A 541 -2.21 17.53 14.46
CA VAL A 541 -3.60 17.05 14.48
C VAL A 541 -4.43 17.74 13.39
N ILE A 542 -4.31 19.05 13.23
CA ILE A 542 -4.99 19.80 12.16
C ILE A 542 -4.55 19.29 10.78
N GLY A 543 -3.24 19.09 10.56
CA GLY A 543 -2.70 18.54 9.32
C GLY A 543 -3.21 17.13 9.02
N TRP A 544 -3.30 16.28 10.04
CA TRP A 544 -3.86 14.93 9.93
C TRP A 544 -5.35 14.94 9.55
N LEU A 545 -6.15 15.78 10.21
CA LEU A 545 -7.57 15.94 9.90
C LEU A 545 -7.78 16.50 8.47
N GLY A 546 -6.98 17.49 8.06
CA GLY A 546 -6.99 18.01 6.69
C GLY A 546 -6.63 16.94 5.65
N ALA A 547 -5.67 16.08 5.97
CA ALA A 547 -5.27 14.97 5.10
C ALA A 547 -6.40 13.92 4.96
N ILE A 548 -7.17 13.66 6.02
CA ILE A 548 -8.38 12.82 5.97
C ILE A 548 -9.47 13.49 5.13
N ALA A 549 -9.75 14.77 5.37
CA ALA A 549 -10.81 15.53 4.69
C ALA A 549 -10.60 15.60 3.18
N THR A 550 -9.36 15.80 2.74
CA THR A 550 -9.01 15.86 1.30
C THR A 550 -9.06 14.50 0.61
N ARG A 551 -9.04 13.37 1.34
CA ARG A 551 -8.91 12.03 0.75
C ARG A 551 -9.78 10.96 1.46
N PRO A 552 -11.12 11.09 1.42
CA PRO A 552 -12.04 10.26 2.19
C PRO A 552 -11.99 8.77 1.85
N ARG A 553 -11.60 8.41 0.62
CA ARG A 553 -11.46 7.00 0.20
C ARG A 553 -10.31 6.26 0.93
N GLY A 554 -9.34 7.00 1.46
CA GLY A 554 -8.16 6.48 2.15
C GLY A 554 -8.25 6.50 3.68
N THR A 555 -9.33 7.02 4.26
CA THR A 555 -9.43 7.32 5.70
C THR A 555 -9.06 6.15 6.61
N HIS A 556 -9.52 4.94 6.28
CA HIS A 556 -9.23 3.72 7.07
C HIS A 556 -7.74 3.44 7.26
N ARG A 557 -6.85 3.94 6.38
CA ARG A 557 -5.39 3.76 6.47
C ARG A 557 -4.71 4.87 7.27
N MET A 558 -5.41 5.98 7.47
CA MET A 558 -4.88 7.20 8.09
C MET A 558 -5.30 7.34 9.56
N LEU A 559 -6.35 6.64 9.98
CA LEU A 559 -6.85 6.67 11.36
C LEU A 559 -5.79 6.23 12.40
N ALA A 560 -4.89 5.33 12.03
CA ALA A 560 -3.85 4.81 12.92
C ALA A 560 -2.61 5.72 13.02
N ILE A 561 -2.55 6.85 12.31
CA ILE A 561 -1.38 7.74 12.30
C ILE A 561 -1.02 8.29 13.70
N PRO A 562 -1.95 8.86 14.49
CA PRO A 562 -1.60 9.40 15.81
C PRO A 562 -1.39 8.32 16.88
N LEU A 563 -1.72 7.06 16.61
CA LEU A 563 -1.75 5.99 17.62
C LEU A 563 -0.40 5.79 18.33
N PRO A 564 0.76 5.74 17.63
CA PRO A 564 2.05 5.59 18.30
C PRO A 564 2.40 6.81 19.16
N ALA A 565 2.06 8.02 18.72
CA ALA A 565 2.27 9.23 19.51
C ALA A 565 1.42 9.22 20.78
N ILE A 566 0.14 8.87 20.68
CA ILE A 566 -0.75 8.72 21.84
C ILE A 566 -0.17 7.70 22.83
N ALA A 567 0.32 6.56 22.34
CA ALA A 567 0.91 5.53 23.20
C ALA A 567 2.17 6.02 23.94
N LEU A 568 3.04 6.79 23.28
CA LEU A 568 4.23 7.36 23.91
C LEU A 568 3.89 8.44 24.95
N PHE A 569 2.92 9.30 24.67
CA PHE A 569 2.53 10.40 25.56
C PHE A 569 1.57 9.98 26.67
N ALA A 570 0.89 8.84 26.58
CA ALA A 570 -0.12 8.43 27.55
C ALA A 570 0.37 8.41 29.01
N PRO A 571 1.55 7.82 29.36
CA PRO A 571 2.04 7.84 30.73
C PRO A 571 2.33 9.25 31.25
N LEU A 572 2.94 10.10 30.42
CA LEU A 572 3.23 11.50 30.75
C LEU A 572 1.95 12.30 30.93
N ALA A 573 0.97 12.13 30.05
CA ALA A 573 -0.31 12.81 30.10
C ALA A 573 -1.06 12.50 31.40
N VAL A 574 -1.15 11.21 31.77
CA VAL A 574 -1.76 10.78 33.03
C VAL A 574 -1.07 11.43 34.23
N ALA A 575 0.27 11.44 34.25
CA ALA A 575 1.04 12.05 35.34
C ALA A 575 0.85 13.57 35.44
N GLN A 576 0.85 14.31 34.33
CA GLN A 576 0.68 15.77 34.33
C GLN A 576 -0.75 16.19 34.66
N ILE A 577 -1.76 15.45 34.18
CA ILE A 577 -3.16 15.67 34.53
C ILE A 577 -3.36 15.45 36.04
N GLY A 578 -2.77 14.39 36.60
CA GLY A 578 -2.82 14.13 38.05
C GLY A 578 -2.18 15.23 38.90
N ARG A 579 -1.26 16.03 38.34
CA ARG A 579 -0.61 17.18 38.99
C ARG A 579 -1.30 18.51 38.73
N GLY A 580 -2.41 18.54 37.99
CA GLY A 580 -3.10 19.77 37.59
C GLY A 580 -2.34 20.63 36.56
N THR A 581 -1.28 20.09 35.94
CA THR A 581 -0.39 20.81 35.01
C THR A 581 -0.52 20.25 33.59
N TRP A 582 -1.75 20.06 33.13
CA TRP A 582 -2.03 19.42 31.83
C TRP A 582 -1.39 20.13 30.63
N TRP A 583 -1.16 21.44 30.69
CA TRP A 583 -0.43 22.18 29.65
C TRP A 583 1.03 21.76 29.50
N ALA A 584 1.65 21.16 30.53
CA ALA A 584 3.04 20.73 30.49
C ALA A 584 3.31 19.61 29.47
N ILE A 585 2.27 18.96 28.95
CA ILE A 585 2.38 17.97 27.86
C ILE A 585 2.91 18.61 26.56
N PHE A 586 2.69 19.92 26.37
CA PHE A 586 3.15 20.66 25.19
C PHE A 586 4.51 21.35 25.39
N ALA A 587 5.17 21.14 26.53
CA ALA A 587 6.48 21.71 26.79
C ALA A 587 7.54 21.01 25.93
N ASP A 588 8.38 21.78 25.25
CA ASP A 588 9.43 21.24 24.40
C ASP A 588 10.63 20.73 25.22
N PRO A 589 11.30 19.63 24.78
CA PRO A 589 12.44 19.07 25.48
C PRO A 589 13.66 19.99 25.41
N GLY A 590 14.35 20.18 26.54
CA GLY A 590 15.59 20.94 26.63
C GLY A 590 15.70 21.78 27.89
N VAL A 591 16.85 22.44 28.08
CA VAL A 591 17.00 23.43 29.16
C VAL A 591 16.24 24.70 28.77
N PRO A 592 15.32 25.22 29.60
CA PRO A 592 14.58 26.42 29.27
C PRO A 592 15.51 27.64 29.22
N THR A 593 15.69 28.19 28.02
CA THR A 593 16.43 29.44 27.79
C THR A 593 15.44 30.61 27.63
N ARG A 594 15.74 31.77 28.22
CA ARG A 594 14.91 32.97 27.99
C ARG A 594 15.16 33.51 26.58
N SER A 595 14.10 33.62 25.78
CA SER A 595 14.10 34.30 24.49
C SER A 595 13.24 35.57 24.55
N ALA A 596 13.60 36.58 23.75
CA ALA A 596 12.76 37.75 23.55
C ALA A 596 11.58 37.37 22.64
N ALA A 597 10.38 37.85 22.94
CA ALA A 597 9.21 37.56 22.13
C ALA A 597 9.38 38.09 20.70
N ALA A 598 9.22 37.22 19.70
CA ALA A 598 9.26 37.61 18.30
C ALA A 598 8.03 38.46 17.93
N SER A 599 8.23 39.46 17.08
CA SER A 599 7.14 40.25 16.50
C SER A 599 6.29 39.40 15.54
N PRO A 600 5.02 39.78 15.28
CA PRO A 600 4.16 39.07 14.32
C PRO A 600 4.77 38.95 12.92
N LEU A 601 5.49 39.99 12.46
CA LEU A 601 6.18 39.98 11.17
C LEU A 601 7.33 38.97 11.15
N GLN A 602 8.09 38.88 12.25
CA GLN A 602 9.16 37.88 12.39
C GLN A 602 8.59 36.46 12.37
N LEU A 603 7.49 36.21 13.09
CA LEU A 603 6.80 34.91 13.06
C LEU A 603 6.28 34.56 11.66
N ALA A 604 5.74 35.53 10.91
CA ALA A 604 5.29 35.32 9.53
C ALA A 604 6.44 34.97 8.56
N LEU A 605 7.66 35.48 8.82
CA LEU A 605 8.88 35.14 8.09
C LEU A 605 9.58 33.88 8.62
N GLY A 606 9.00 33.22 9.63
CA GLY A 606 9.59 32.05 10.28
C GLY A 606 10.82 32.34 11.14
N SER A 607 11.01 33.59 11.56
CA SER A 607 12.10 34.10 12.41
C SER A 607 11.70 34.00 13.90
N PRO A 608 12.18 33.00 14.66
CA PRO A 608 11.77 32.80 16.05
C PRO A 608 12.44 33.77 17.02
N GLU A 609 13.53 34.46 16.62
CA GLU A 609 14.31 35.34 17.48
C GLU A 609 14.56 36.70 16.82
N THR A 610 14.96 37.69 17.63
CA THR A 610 15.40 38.99 17.13
C THR A 610 16.85 38.91 16.63
N GLY A 611 17.09 39.30 15.37
CA GLY A 611 18.42 39.25 14.74
C GLY A 611 18.40 38.45 13.44
N LEU A 612 19.58 37.98 13.01
CA LEU A 612 19.74 37.23 11.76
C LEU A 612 19.56 35.71 11.93
N ASN A 613 18.86 35.22 12.97
CA ASN A 613 18.42 33.82 13.14
C ASN A 613 19.45 32.74 12.77
N GLY A 614 20.67 32.81 13.31
CA GLY A 614 21.74 31.85 13.00
C GLY A 614 22.57 32.13 11.76
N TRP A 615 22.14 33.03 10.87
CA TRP A 615 22.93 33.43 9.69
C TRP A 615 24.21 34.17 10.06
N THR A 616 24.20 34.99 11.11
CA THR A 616 25.42 35.66 11.59
C THR A 616 26.47 34.68 12.03
N SER A 617 26.11 33.63 12.77
CA SER A 617 27.05 32.56 13.17
C SER A 617 27.52 31.73 11.98
N LEU A 618 26.63 31.45 11.03
CA LEU A 618 26.95 30.66 9.83
C LEU A 618 27.91 31.41 8.89
N VAL A 619 27.79 32.74 8.80
CA VAL A 619 28.69 33.61 8.03
C VAL A 619 29.97 33.97 8.82
N ALA A 620 29.88 34.19 10.14
CA ALA A 620 31.02 34.55 11.00
C ALA A 620 32.01 33.40 11.25
N GLY A 621 31.63 32.15 10.99
CA GLY A 621 32.54 31.00 10.95
C GLY A 621 33.72 31.15 9.97
N SER A 622 33.70 32.19 9.12
CA SER A 622 34.80 32.56 8.23
C SER A 622 35.84 33.53 8.83
N GLY A 623 35.69 34.05 10.07
CA GLY A 623 36.74 34.92 10.62
C GLY A 623 36.60 35.69 11.95
N SER A 624 35.67 35.41 12.88
CA SER A 624 35.63 36.14 14.17
C SER A 624 35.38 35.27 15.43
N PRO A 625 35.80 35.69 16.65
CA PRO A 625 35.95 34.81 17.81
C PRO A 625 34.69 34.68 18.70
N ALA A 626 33.50 35.01 18.20
CA ALA A 626 32.26 34.83 18.95
C ALA A 626 31.80 33.35 18.91
N ARG A 627 32.36 32.51 19.77
CA ARG A 627 32.01 31.07 19.86
C ARG A 627 30.83 30.84 20.82
N PRO A 628 29.66 30.35 20.35
CA PRO A 628 28.58 29.92 21.23
C PRO A 628 28.81 28.53 21.87
N TRP A 629 29.77 27.75 21.38
CA TRP A 629 30.07 26.39 21.86
C TRP A 629 31.38 26.35 22.65
N ARG A 630 31.36 25.77 23.85
CA ARG A 630 32.57 25.43 24.61
C ARG A 630 32.87 23.94 24.43
N SER A 631 34.04 23.62 23.88
CA SER A 631 34.58 22.26 23.89
C SER A 631 35.14 21.95 25.29
N SER A 632 34.56 20.98 25.99
CA SER A 632 35.09 20.54 27.30
C SER A 632 36.23 19.55 27.10
N SER A 633 37.47 20.05 27.16
CA SER A 633 38.68 19.22 27.25
C SER A 633 39.25 19.11 28.68
N CYS A 634 38.48 19.51 29.72
CA CYS A 634 38.99 19.56 31.09
C CYS A 634 38.55 18.35 31.94
N SER A 635 39.44 17.37 32.08
CA SER A 635 39.27 16.13 32.84
C SER A 635 39.56 16.30 34.35
N ARG A 636 38.96 17.28 35.03
CA ARG A 636 38.94 17.34 36.50
C ARG A 636 37.53 17.59 37.02
N CYS A 637 36.84 16.50 37.32
CA CYS A 637 35.64 16.52 38.15
C CYS A 637 36.03 16.92 39.58
N CYS A 638 35.48 18.03 40.08
CA CYS A 638 35.36 18.24 41.53
C CYS A 638 34.19 17.39 42.05
N PRO A 639 34.38 16.55 43.08
CA PRO A 639 33.28 15.83 43.70
C PRO A 639 32.50 16.74 44.66
N SER A 640 31.18 16.60 44.63
CA SER A 640 30.20 16.90 45.71
C SER A 640 30.30 18.28 46.39
N ALA A 641 29.41 19.21 46.01
CA ALA A 641 29.00 20.31 46.88
C ALA A 641 27.66 19.96 47.53
N SER A 642 27.72 19.47 48.77
CA SER A 642 26.58 19.30 49.67
C SER A 642 25.98 20.65 50.04
N TRP A 643 24.65 20.80 49.87
CA TRP A 643 23.91 21.97 50.35
C TRP A 643 23.49 21.76 51.81
N ARG A 644 23.99 22.60 52.73
CA ARG A 644 23.32 22.91 54.01
C ARG A 644 22.98 24.40 54.04
N PRO A 645 21.83 24.80 54.62
CA PRO A 645 21.32 26.15 54.52
C PRO A 645 21.88 27.04 55.64
N ALA A 646 22.29 28.27 55.32
CA ALA A 646 22.49 29.31 56.33
C ALA A 646 22.23 30.72 55.78
N ARG A 647 21.21 31.34 56.39
CA ARG A 647 20.98 32.75 56.73
C ARG A 647 22.02 33.80 56.26
N SER A 648 21.45 34.87 55.68
CA SER A 648 21.77 36.30 55.82
C SER A 648 23.16 36.74 56.33
N SER A 649 23.76 37.64 55.52
CA SER A 649 24.62 38.81 55.84
C SER A 649 26.15 38.72 55.66
N CYS A 650 26.67 39.79 55.01
CA CYS A 650 28.03 40.40 55.03
C CYS A 650 29.09 39.94 53.98
N PRO A 651 30.18 40.71 53.73
CA PRO A 651 30.37 41.80 52.73
C PRO A 651 31.57 41.52 51.77
N PRO A 652 32.00 42.42 50.83
CA PRO A 652 33.11 42.12 49.94
C PRO A 652 34.48 42.43 50.58
N ALA A 653 35.42 41.48 50.50
CA ALA A 653 36.80 41.64 50.97
C ALA A 653 37.78 41.70 49.78
N ALA A 654 38.64 42.72 49.80
CA ALA A 654 39.71 43.01 48.86
C ALA A 654 40.97 42.16 49.10
N GLY A 655 41.74 41.95 48.03
CA GLY A 655 43.08 41.33 48.03
C GLY A 655 44.23 42.30 48.38
N PRO A 656 45.47 41.80 48.52
CA PRO A 656 46.42 42.27 49.53
C PRO A 656 47.33 43.43 49.10
N SER A 657 47.87 44.06 50.14
CA SER A 657 48.73 45.23 50.18
C SER A 657 50.19 44.99 49.73
N ARG A 658 50.79 46.06 49.16
CA ARG A 658 52.23 46.33 49.23
C ARG A 658 52.42 47.73 49.80
N ALA A 659 53.26 47.83 50.82
CA ALA A 659 53.47 48.99 51.69
C ALA A 659 54.20 50.17 51.01
N SER A 660 53.92 51.41 51.41
CA SER A 660 54.80 52.17 52.32
C SER A 660 54.35 53.63 52.56
N ARG A 661 54.46 54.04 53.83
CA ARG A 661 54.62 55.40 54.41
C ARG A 661 53.40 56.34 54.57
N SER A 662 53.20 56.68 55.84
CA SER A 662 52.31 57.64 56.51
C SER A 662 53.05 58.97 56.81
N PRO A 663 52.55 59.91 57.65
CA PRO A 663 51.20 60.47 57.85
C PRO A 663 51.18 62.03 57.98
N SER A 664 49.99 62.64 57.85
CA SER A 664 49.50 63.86 58.55
C SER A 664 48.21 64.28 57.83
N SER A 665 47.08 64.69 58.39
CA SER A 665 46.70 65.23 59.69
C SER A 665 45.16 65.28 59.70
N ALA A 666 44.51 64.95 60.81
CA ALA A 666 43.07 65.13 61.00
C ALA A 666 42.79 66.46 61.70
N THR A 667 41.80 67.22 61.22
CA THR A 667 41.11 68.25 62.02
C THR A 667 39.66 68.43 61.54
N SER A 668 38.72 67.89 62.33
CA SER A 668 37.52 68.57 62.89
C SER A 668 36.37 69.10 61.99
N PRO A 669 35.13 69.22 62.54
CA PRO A 669 33.85 68.99 61.85
C PRO A 669 32.94 70.26 61.80
N PRO A 670 31.61 70.20 62.03
CA PRO A 670 30.49 69.95 61.10
C PRO A 670 29.52 71.15 60.95
N SER A 671 28.60 71.17 59.97
CA SER A 671 27.34 71.95 60.05
C SER A 671 26.31 71.58 58.95
N PRO A 672 24.98 71.79 59.16
CA PRO A 672 23.90 71.03 58.52
C PRO A 672 22.92 71.86 57.65
N ALA A 673 22.00 71.11 57.00
CA ALA A 673 20.59 71.43 56.74
C ALA A 673 20.17 72.46 55.66
N ARG A 674 18.96 72.18 55.13
CA ARG A 674 18.02 72.98 54.30
C ARG A 674 18.21 72.83 52.78
N THR A 675 17.18 72.64 51.94
CA THR A 675 15.75 72.97 52.07
C THR A 675 14.92 72.31 50.95
N CYS A 676 13.63 72.11 51.26
CA CYS A 676 12.44 71.90 50.40
C CYS A 676 12.24 70.55 49.72
#